data_AF-A0A932XFQ2-F1
#
_entry.id   AF-A0A932XFQ2-F1
#
_cell.length_a   1.000
_cell.length_b   1.000
_cell.length_c   1.000
_cell.angle_alpha   90.00
_cell.angle_beta   90.00
_cell.angle_gamma   90.00
#
_symmetry.space_group_name_H-M   'P 1'
#
loop_
_entity.id
_entity.type
_entity.pdbx_description
1 polymer ?
#
loop_
_entity_poly.entity_id
_entity_poly.type
_entity_poly.pdbx_seq_one_letter_code
_entity_poly.pdbx_strand_id
1 'polypeptide(L)'
;MIGASADDNVIGTDGDGVNDAAEGNLVSSNWFVGVAVANHALRTVVAGNRVGTDATGTAALPANPVPEHSFQCNIGVAIEGTNVVGPQGTRVGTNADGVSDALERNVISGNTVSLACNAIHHAKSGIAVSTEHARDTVIAGNYIGTDATGTQAIPNAGGVTLVFASRRTRIGTNADGVNDAAERNVISGNTFSGIGIQGSGSHDNVIAGNYIGTTATGNVIGGTVPAARNVISGNSQYGIDFFSIPVTGNTVLGNYIGVDVTGVSALPNQRGVSLRATGNTVGGSGAGMGNVISGNREQGVYFFNADANLVEGNYIGLGADGITPVGNSSSNSANFTAGGVIVDGSRTNTIAGNVIAGNAGSGVVSKYAGAIVSTGNVIRGNAIGLDATGASRPNTTYGIYIFQGVDNVIGGSAPGAGNVIHRSVLDGLFVEHGTQAVGNVIRGNSITGSGGLGIDLSPNGVTLNDYGTAPDADPGPNKLQNYPVLASAKSSSGTITITGVLTSTPSTTFALDFYSNAAADPSGHGEGERYLGSHTVTTAANGSAPFTATFAQAVPVGHFISATATDPAGNTSEFSGPGGTVTAAELDDDGDGKPNSQDNCPAVANPDQADRDGDGIGDACDPIIIGDRVWNDADMDGLQDAGEIGIPGVKVNLLNSSNVVIATTTTGSDGIYRFQVNDPGTYTVQLDASNFTTGGTLSGWVSTTGPSQQTKSVTVDNLTYDFGYVRDGDGDGVPDPRDNCPAVANADQKNNDGDSLGDVCDPDDDNDGTPDSTDNCSLVANADQKNTDGDALGDACDPDDDNDGTPDPTDNCSLAPNADQRDTDGDGIGDVCDTTFLPDRMTGGGSVFTAAGERVTHGFTIHCNPANGPNRLEVNWGKENRFHLESLSSAFCADNPAMGSGQPAAGFDTYTDIPAAARDGSTASRARRSSGCSPTPASRAARTRRRSRSGMLRVPSCCRWQAGSTAGTTRPIGRRSSLTQPKRAQVPLWLCPVWLCPAG
;
A
#
# COMPACT_ATOMS: atom_id res chain seq x y z
N MET A 1 48.42 51.81 -31.09
CA MET A 1 47.20 51.63 -31.93
C MET A 1 47.64 51.01 -33.25
N ILE A 2 47.08 49.86 -33.60
CA ILE A 2 47.26 49.20 -34.90
C ILE A 2 46.17 49.72 -35.84
N GLY A 3 46.55 50.06 -37.09
CA GLY A 3 45.66 50.69 -38.08
C GLY A 3 45.10 49.73 -39.12
N ALA A 4 44.35 50.27 -40.09
CA ALA A 4 43.78 49.49 -41.18
C ALA A 4 44.86 48.85 -42.07
N SER A 5 44.66 47.57 -42.43
CA SER A 5 45.59 46.78 -43.26
C SER A 5 46.96 46.51 -42.62
N ALA A 6 47.06 46.66 -41.30
CA ALA A 6 48.19 46.16 -40.53
C ALA A 6 47.85 44.75 -40.04
N ASP A 7 48.41 43.75 -40.72
CA ASP A 7 48.22 42.33 -40.46
C ASP A 7 49.39 41.73 -39.66
N ASP A 8 49.17 40.57 -39.02
CA ASP A 8 50.21 39.73 -38.39
C ASP A 8 51.06 40.47 -37.32
N ASN A 9 50.46 41.44 -36.62
CA ASN A 9 51.12 42.20 -35.56
C ASN A 9 51.22 41.37 -34.27
N VAL A 10 52.37 41.40 -33.60
CA VAL A 10 52.55 40.76 -32.28
C VAL A 10 52.89 41.83 -31.24
N ILE A 11 52.26 41.74 -30.06
CA ILE A 11 52.47 42.65 -28.93
C ILE A 11 52.75 41.85 -27.65
N GLY A 12 54.00 41.88 -27.19
CA GLY A 12 54.41 41.45 -25.84
C GLY A 12 54.99 40.04 -25.71
N THR A 13 55.07 39.30 -26.81
CA THR A 13 56.04 38.21 -27.02
C THR A 13 56.85 38.57 -28.27
N ASP A 14 58.09 38.08 -28.39
CA ASP A 14 58.88 38.23 -29.63
C ASP A 14 58.62 37.09 -30.63
N GLY A 15 57.96 36.02 -30.19
CA GLY A 15 57.47 34.92 -31.02
C GLY A 15 58.48 33.80 -31.28
N ASP A 16 59.56 33.68 -30.50
CA ASP A 16 60.51 32.55 -30.65
C ASP A 16 60.06 31.25 -29.95
N GLY A 17 59.10 31.34 -29.02
CA GLY A 17 58.55 30.22 -28.24
C GLY A 17 59.33 29.90 -26.96
N VAL A 18 60.14 30.83 -26.45
CA VAL A 18 61.02 30.64 -25.28
C VAL A 18 60.84 31.78 -24.27
N ASN A 19 60.39 31.40 -23.07
CA ASN A 19 60.31 32.28 -21.90
C ASN A 19 61.68 32.92 -21.53
N ASP A 20 61.79 34.22 -21.78
CA ASP A 20 62.99 35.03 -21.57
C ASP A 20 62.60 36.49 -21.21
N ALA A 21 63.59 37.30 -20.80
CA ALA A 21 63.37 38.68 -20.34
C ALA A 21 63.03 39.70 -21.46
N ALA A 22 62.93 39.27 -22.72
CA ALA A 22 62.40 40.04 -23.84
C ALA A 22 60.86 40.09 -23.86
N GLU A 23 60.18 39.18 -23.16
CA GLU A 23 58.72 39.12 -23.13
C GLU A 23 58.08 40.07 -22.09
N GLY A 24 56.89 40.58 -22.44
CA GLY A 24 55.97 41.30 -21.57
C GLY A 24 56.13 42.83 -21.52
N ASN A 25 55.27 43.56 -22.25
CA ASN A 25 55.21 45.03 -22.09
C ASN A 25 54.47 45.45 -20.81
N LEU A 26 54.93 46.54 -20.18
CA LEU A 26 54.15 47.30 -19.19
C LEU A 26 53.42 48.46 -19.88
N VAL A 27 52.08 48.46 -19.83
CA VAL A 27 51.19 49.40 -20.52
C VAL A 27 50.26 50.05 -19.50
N SER A 28 50.80 50.99 -18.71
CA SER A 28 50.16 51.57 -17.51
C SER A 28 49.92 53.09 -17.61
N SER A 29 49.02 53.63 -16.76
CA SER A 29 48.68 55.07 -16.68
C SER A 29 48.24 55.74 -17.99
N ASN A 30 47.67 54.96 -18.90
CA ASN A 30 47.09 55.41 -20.17
C ASN A 30 45.93 56.41 -19.94
N TRP A 31 45.63 57.22 -20.97
CA TRP A 31 44.58 58.26 -20.92
C TRP A 31 43.22 57.82 -21.51
N PHE A 32 43.19 56.74 -22.30
CA PHE A 32 41.97 56.29 -22.97
C PHE A 32 41.96 54.78 -23.27
N VAL A 33 42.95 54.28 -24.02
CA VAL A 33 43.13 52.85 -24.28
C VAL A 33 44.61 52.47 -24.10
N GLY A 34 44.91 51.33 -23.49
CA GLY A 34 46.26 50.77 -23.45
C GLY A 34 46.69 50.19 -24.80
N VAL A 35 46.07 49.10 -25.23
CA VAL A 35 46.30 48.45 -26.54
C VAL A 35 45.06 48.60 -27.41
N ALA A 36 45.19 49.23 -28.59
CA ALA A 36 44.08 49.40 -29.53
C ALA A 36 44.38 48.71 -30.86
N VAL A 37 43.54 47.77 -31.28
CA VAL A 37 43.59 47.03 -32.55
C VAL A 37 42.41 47.49 -33.41
N ALA A 38 42.67 48.25 -34.48
CA ALA A 38 41.61 48.99 -35.16
C ALA A 38 41.47 48.73 -36.66
N ASN A 39 40.23 48.80 -37.17
CA ASN A 39 39.88 48.69 -38.60
C ASN A 39 40.23 47.30 -39.20
N HIS A 40 40.67 47.22 -40.46
CA HIS A 40 40.95 45.97 -41.19
C HIS A 40 42.25 45.24 -40.74
N ALA A 41 42.58 45.22 -39.46
CA ALA A 41 43.75 44.48 -38.96
C ALA A 41 43.44 42.98 -38.85
N LEU A 42 44.24 42.12 -39.48
CA LEU A 42 44.06 40.66 -39.41
C LEU A 42 45.14 39.99 -38.54
N ARG A 43 44.76 38.95 -37.78
CA ARG A 43 45.66 38.02 -37.06
C ARG A 43 46.59 38.66 -36.02
N THR A 44 46.22 39.81 -35.45
CA THR A 44 46.99 40.47 -34.37
C THR A 44 47.03 39.63 -33.09
N VAL A 45 48.21 39.45 -32.49
CA VAL A 45 48.47 38.79 -31.20
C VAL A 45 48.81 39.81 -30.11
N VAL A 46 48.25 39.62 -28.91
CA VAL A 46 48.55 40.39 -27.70
C VAL A 46 48.79 39.43 -26.53
N ALA A 47 50.03 39.20 -26.12
CA ALA A 47 50.42 38.20 -25.11
C ALA A 47 51.47 38.75 -24.12
N GLY A 48 51.52 38.23 -22.89
CA GLY A 48 52.51 38.57 -21.85
C GLY A 48 52.41 39.97 -21.22
N ASN A 49 51.48 40.82 -21.66
CA ASN A 49 51.44 42.25 -21.29
C ASN A 49 50.81 42.50 -19.91
N ARG A 50 51.34 43.49 -19.19
CA ARG A 50 50.78 44.03 -17.94
C ARG A 50 50.11 45.36 -18.23
N VAL A 51 48.77 45.41 -18.19
CA VAL A 51 47.96 46.52 -18.70
C VAL A 51 47.13 47.14 -17.59
N GLY A 52 47.46 48.37 -17.20
CA GLY A 52 46.82 49.12 -16.11
C GLY A 52 47.41 48.89 -14.69
N THR A 53 48.26 47.89 -14.52
CA THR A 53 48.93 47.60 -13.24
C THR A 53 50.30 48.27 -13.10
N ASP A 54 50.93 48.09 -11.93
CA ASP A 54 52.38 48.21 -11.74
C ASP A 54 53.16 47.08 -12.48
N ALA A 55 54.50 47.20 -12.49
CA ALA A 55 55.41 46.26 -13.13
C ALA A 55 55.33 44.84 -12.53
N THR A 56 54.99 44.72 -11.26
CA THR A 56 54.79 43.44 -10.55
C THR A 56 53.40 42.84 -10.78
N GLY A 57 52.44 43.60 -11.30
CA GLY A 57 51.05 43.16 -11.49
C GLY A 57 50.30 42.98 -10.18
N THR A 58 50.67 43.72 -9.14
CA THR A 58 50.21 43.60 -7.74
C THR A 58 49.42 44.81 -7.26
N ALA A 59 49.51 45.95 -7.94
CA ALA A 59 48.69 47.14 -7.68
C ALA A 59 48.21 47.76 -8.99
N ALA A 60 47.10 48.51 -8.93
CA ALA A 60 46.69 49.39 -10.02
C ALA A 60 47.60 50.62 -10.05
N LEU A 61 48.07 51.02 -11.23
CA LEU A 61 48.67 52.35 -11.40
C LEU A 61 47.57 53.34 -11.82
N PRO A 62 47.36 54.44 -11.08
CA PRO A 62 46.31 55.39 -11.41
C PRO A 62 46.52 55.98 -12.80
N ALA A 63 45.41 56.19 -13.52
CA ALA A 63 45.40 56.96 -14.76
C ALA A 63 45.83 58.41 -14.47
N ASN A 64 46.39 59.08 -15.48
CA ASN A 64 46.73 60.50 -15.36
C ASN A 64 45.48 61.33 -15.00
N PRO A 65 45.58 62.32 -14.09
CA PRO A 65 44.43 63.08 -13.61
C PRO A 65 43.77 63.85 -14.76
N VAL A 66 42.55 63.44 -15.11
CA VAL A 66 41.74 64.03 -16.17
C VAL A 66 41.14 65.38 -15.73
N PRO A 67 41.16 66.42 -16.59
CA PRO A 67 40.39 67.64 -16.37
C PRO A 67 38.88 67.35 -16.26
N GLU A 68 38.18 68.08 -15.38
CA GLU A 68 36.79 67.84 -14.93
C GLU A 68 35.69 67.90 -16.01
N HIS A 69 36.06 68.07 -17.29
CA HIS A 69 35.14 68.22 -18.42
C HIS A 69 35.42 67.23 -19.57
N SER A 70 36.14 66.13 -19.29
CA SER A 70 36.49 65.10 -20.28
C SER A 70 35.62 63.85 -20.16
N PHE A 71 34.89 63.50 -21.23
CA PHE A 71 34.04 62.30 -21.33
C PHE A 71 34.87 61.04 -21.69
N GLN A 72 36.01 60.82 -21.02
CA GLN A 72 37.02 59.84 -21.42
C GLN A 72 37.20 58.74 -20.37
N CYS A 73 37.06 57.49 -20.82
CA CYS A 73 36.99 56.30 -19.97
C CYS A 73 38.10 55.31 -20.37
N ASN A 74 38.67 54.58 -19.41
CA ASN A 74 39.83 53.72 -19.65
C ASN A 74 39.43 52.31 -20.10
N ILE A 75 40.04 51.84 -21.19
CA ILE A 75 40.00 50.45 -21.65
C ILE A 75 41.42 49.87 -21.62
N GLY A 76 41.59 48.63 -21.14
CA GLY A 76 42.90 47.97 -21.19
C GLY A 76 43.30 47.61 -22.63
N VAL A 77 42.51 46.76 -23.28
CA VAL A 77 42.67 46.33 -24.68
C VAL A 77 41.35 46.59 -25.43
N ALA A 78 41.38 47.35 -26.52
CA ALA A 78 40.22 47.60 -27.38
C ALA A 78 40.45 47.00 -28.79
N ILE A 79 39.45 46.30 -29.31
CA ILE A 79 39.45 45.64 -30.62
C ILE A 79 38.25 46.20 -31.40
N GLU A 80 38.48 47.21 -32.23
CA GLU A 80 37.41 48.12 -32.71
C GLU A 80 37.45 48.30 -34.24
N GLY A 81 36.31 48.15 -34.90
CA GLY A 81 36.20 48.36 -36.34
C GLY A 81 35.57 49.69 -36.73
N THR A 82 35.05 49.70 -37.95
CA THR A 82 34.13 50.68 -38.52
C THR A 82 32.84 49.97 -38.90
N ASN A 83 31.79 50.73 -39.21
CA ASN A 83 30.48 50.21 -39.64
C ASN A 83 30.49 49.41 -40.96
N VAL A 84 31.65 49.20 -41.59
CA VAL A 84 31.81 48.47 -42.87
C VAL A 84 32.94 47.44 -42.81
N VAL A 85 33.89 47.59 -41.88
CA VAL A 85 35.16 46.85 -41.85
C VAL A 85 35.70 46.78 -40.42
N GLY A 86 36.05 45.60 -39.93
CA GLY A 86 36.58 45.38 -38.58
C GLY A 86 37.65 44.28 -38.52
N PRO A 87 38.35 44.16 -37.38
CA PRO A 87 39.51 43.30 -37.22
C PRO A 87 39.11 41.82 -37.14
N GLN A 88 39.98 40.93 -37.62
CA GLN A 88 39.63 39.51 -37.77
C GLN A 88 40.75 38.57 -37.33
N GLY A 89 40.42 37.58 -36.50
CA GLY A 89 41.39 36.59 -36.00
C GLY A 89 42.34 37.11 -34.92
N THR A 90 41.99 38.21 -34.25
CA THR A 90 42.80 38.80 -33.15
C THR A 90 42.89 37.84 -31.97
N ARG A 91 44.07 37.66 -31.37
CA ARG A 91 44.29 36.81 -30.20
C ARG A 91 44.81 37.61 -29.01
N VAL A 92 44.27 37.33 -27.82
CA VAL A 92 44.67 37.98 -26.56
C VAL A 92 44.94 36.91 -25.50
N GLY A 93 46.19 36.83 -25.05
CA GLY A 93 46.67 35.90 -24.03
C GLY A 93 47.08 34.52 -24.56
N THR A 94 47.18 34.38 -25.88
CA THR A 94 47.88 33.27 -26.54
C THR A 94 48.48 33.70 -27.88
N ASN A 95 49.65 33.16 -28.23
CA ASN A 95 50.42 33.43 -29.44
C ASN A 95 49.99 32.58 -30.67
N ALA A 96 49.28 31.46 -30.44
CA ALA A 96 48.84 30.44 -31.41
C ALA A 96 49.85 29.37 -31.90
N ASP A 97 50.97 29.16 -31.20
CA ASP A 97 51.93 28.07 -31.51
C ASP A 97 51.38 26.65 -31.21
N GLY A 98 50.41 26.54 -30.29
CA GLY A 98 49.80 25.29 -29.84
C GLY A 98 50.28 24.78 -28.48
N VAL A 99 51.01 25.59 -27.71
CA VAL A 99 51.51 25.27 -26.36
C VAL A 99 51.14 26.41 -25.41
N SER A 100 49.93 26.36 -24.85
CA SER A 100 49.52 27.43 -23.94
C SER A 100 50.23 27.34 -22.58
N ASP A 101 50.74 28.46 -22.08
CA ASP A 101 51.54 28.48 -20.85
C ASP A 101 51.20 29.62 -19.86
N ALA A 102 52.10 29.88 -18.91
CA ALA A 102 51.88 30.87 -17.86
C ALA A 102 52.33 32.30 -18.21
N LEU A 103 52.89 32.49 -19.41
CA LEU A 103 53.78 33.59 -19.79
C LEU A 103 53.25 34.32 -21.03
N GLU A 104 52.54 33.60 -21.92
CA GLU A 104 51.57 34.19 -22.86
C GLU A 104 50.52 35.09 -22.16
N ARG A 105 50.31 34.88 -20.86
CA ARG A 105 49.26 35.50 -20.03
C ARG A 105 49.42 37.00 -19.89
N ASN A 106 48.46 37.76 -20.42
CA ASN A 106 48.31 39.16 -20.01
C ASN A 106 47.70 39.29 -18.61
N VAL A 107 48.10 40.34 -17.88
CA VAL A 107 47.45 40.80 -16.64
C VAL A 107 46.81 42.16 -16.94
N ILE A 108 45.48 42.20 -17.04
CA ILE A 108 44.72 43.35 -17.55
C ILE A 108 43.78 43.85 -16.45
N SER A 109 44.27 44.76 -15.63
CA SER A 109 43.72 45.07 -14.31
C SER A 109 43.93 46.53 -13.90
N GLY A 110 43.12 47.05 -12.99
CA GLY A 110 43.19 48.45 -12.52
C GLY A 110 42.55 49.49 -13.44
N ASN A 111 41.99 49.08 -14.58
CA ASN A 111 41.38 49.98 -15.58
C ASN A 111 40.03 50.52 -15.06
N THR A 112 40.12 51.61 -14.29
CA THR A 112 39.04 52.21 -13.48
C THR A 112 38.62 53.58 -14.02
N VAL A 113 37.49 54.09 -13.51
CA VAL A 113 36.75 55.25 -14.05
C VAL A 113 36.96 56.54 -13.26
N SER A 114 36.93 57.66 -13.98
CA SER A 114 36.60 58.98 -13.42
C SER A 114 35.07 59.13 -13.31
N LEU A 115 34.59 59.94 -12.35
CA LEU A 115 33.16 60.12 -12.04
C LEU A 115 32.32 60.64 -13.23
N ALA A 116 32.94 61.31 -14.20
CA ALA A 116 32.25 61.85 -15.38
C ALA A 116 31.79 60.77 -16.39
N CYS A 117 32.31 59.54 -16.32
CA CYS A 117 32.16 58.52 -17.37
C CYS A 117 30.83 57.72 -17.36
N ASN A 118 29.76 58.27 -16.80
CA ASN A 118 28.58 57.46 -16.51
C ASN A 118 27.83 56.97 -17.78
N ALA A 119 27.80 57.77 -18.85
CA ALA A 119 26.84 57.63 -19.95
C ALA A 119 27.08 56.55 -21.03
N ILE A 120 28.28 55.96 -21.17
CA ILE A 120 28.58 55.01 -22.28
C ILE A 120 29.09 53.68 -21.72
N HIS A 121 28.31 52.60 -21.86
CA HIS A 121 28.59 51.30 -21.20
C HIS A 121 29.68 50.43 -21.83
N HIS A 122 30.21 50.83 -22.99
CA HIS A 122 31.18 50.04 -23.76
C HIS A 122 32.65 50.43 -23.45
N ALA A 123 32.90 51.68 -23.05
CA ALA A 123 34.24 52.22 -22.81
C ALA A 123 34.79 51.93 -21.40
N LYS A 124 34.41 50.79 -20.81
CA LYS A 124 34.50 50.54 -19.35
C LYS A 124 35.03 49.13 -19.04
N SER A 125 36.09 48.65 -19.68
CA SER A 125 36.51 47.24 -19.51
C SER A 125 38.02 46.97 -19.67
N GLY A 126 38.49 45.88 -19.07
CA GLY A 126 39.84 45.35 -19.26
C GLY A 126 40.08 44.99 -20.72
N ILE A 127 39.16 44.22 -21.33
CA ILE A 127 39.11 44.01 -22.79
C ILE A 127 37.75 44.50 -23.31
N ALA A 128 37.74 45.17 -24.46
CA ALA A 128 36.54 45.51 -25.22
C ALA A 128 36.68 45.08 -26.69
N VAL A 129 35.64 44.46 -27.26
CA VAL A 129 35.53 44.12 -28.68
C VAL A 129 34.29 44.82 -29.22
N SER A 130 34.44 45.64 -30.26
CA SER A 130 33.34 46.46 -30.79
C SER A 130 33.24 46.39 -32.33
N THR A 131 32.00 46.59 -32.81
CA THR A 131 31.57 46.75 -34.22
C THR A 131 31.25 45.48 -35.02
N GLU A 132 30.39 45.69 -36.02
CA GLU A 132 29.62 44.72 -36.80
C GLU A 132 30.46 43.74 -37.66
N HIS A 133 31.76 43.98 -37.71
CA HIS A 133 32.71 43.27 -38.56
C HIS A 133 33.90 42.69 -37.76
N ALA A 134 33.95 42.90 -36.44
CA ALA A 134 34.95 42.28 -35.57
C ALA A 134 34.60 40.79 -35.34
N ARG A 135 35.50 39.88 -35.73
CA ARG A 135 35.20 38.44 -35.77
C ARG A 135 36.40 37.52 -35.62
N ASP A 136 36.16 36.26 -35.26
CA ASP A 136 37.20 35.23 -35.03
C ASP A 136 38.20 35.58 -33.92
N THR A 137 37.85 36.53 -33.03
CA THR A 137 38.71 36.95 -31.92
C THR A 137 38.81 35.85 -30.86
N VAL A 138 40.01 35.53 -30.37
CA VAL A 138 40.26 34.59 -29.27
C VAL A 138 40.83 35.33 -28.07
N ILE A 139 40.30 35.06 -26.87
CA ILE A 139 40.75 35.61 -25.59
C ILE A 139 40.95 34.43 -24.66
N ALA A 140 42.18 34.01 -24.41
CA ALA A 140 42.52 32.82 -23.62
C ALA A 140 43.60 33.15 -22.58
N GLY A 141 43.62 32.42 -21.46
CA GLY A 141 44.71 32.45 -20.47
C GLY A 141 44.94 33.73 -19.66
N ASN A 142 44.19 34.81 -19.90
CA ASN A 142 44.42 36.12 -19.27
C ASN A 142 43.96 36.19 -17.81
N TYR A 143 44.62 37.02 -17.00
CA TYR A 143 44.11 37.48 -15.70
C TYR A 143 43.52 38.88 -15.86
N ILE A 144 42.24 39.07 -15.52
CA ILE A 144 41.47 40.28 -15.85
C ILE A 144 40.68 40.79 -14.64
N GLY A 145 41.19 41.86 -14.01
CA GLY A 145 40.64 42.45 -12.78
C GLY A 145 41.26 41.90 -11.49
N THR A 146 42.30 41.07 -11.61
CA THR A 146 43.06 40.48 -10.50
C THR A 146 44.53 40.89 -10.51
N ASP A 147 45.26 40.55 -9.45
CA ASP A 147 46.72 40.50 -9.44
C ASP A 147 47.27 39.43 -10.40
N ALA A 148 48.59 39.49 -10.64
CA ALA A 148 49.35 38.57 -11.49
C ALA A 148 49.40 37.12 -10.97
N THR A 149 48.84 36.85 -9.78
CA THR A 149 48.66 35.51 -9.22
C THR A 149 47.22 35.01 -9.30
N GLY A 150 46.25 35.85 -9.71
CA GLY A 150 44.84 35.47 -9.85
C GLY A 150 44.07 35.42 -8.51
N THR A 151 44.62 36.04 -7.47
CA THR A 151 44.28 35.85 -6.05
C THR A 151 43.72 37.08 -5.34
N GLN A 152 44.12 38.28 -5.74
CA GLN A 152 43.62 39.54 -5.17
C GLN A 152 42.93 40.38 -6.24
N ALA A 153 41.89 41.12 -5.87
CA ALA A 153 41.18 42.00 -6.79
C ALA A 153 42.00 43.28 -7.07
N ILE A 154 42.29 43.55 -8.35
CA ILE A 154 42.80 44.82 -8.84
C ILE A 154 41.78 45.31 -9.90
N PRO A 155 40.66 45.91 -9.46
CA PRO A 155 39.45 45.98 -10.28
C PRO A 155 39.66 46.72 -11.61
N ASN A 156 39.09 46.19 -12.69
CA ASN A 156 38.63 47.06 -13.78
C ASN A 156 37.18 47.47 -13.53
N ALA A 157 36.66 48.42 -14.30
CA ALA A 157 35.22 48.67 -14.35
C ALA A 157 34.43 47.42 -14.83
N GLY A 158 34.97 46.69 -15.80
CA GLY A 158 34.47 45.39 -16.26
C GLY A 158 35.60 44.52 -16.82
N GLY A 159 35.42 43.21 -16.90
CA GLY A 159 36.41 42.27 -17.40
C GLY A 159 36.53 42.31 -18.93
N VAL A 160 35.69 41.54 -19.64
CA VAL A 160 35.68 41.47 -21.11
C VAL A 160 34.32 41.91 -21.66
N THR A 161 34.26 42.93 -22.50
CA THR A 161 33.00 43.45 -23.07
C THR A 161 32.96 43.21 -24.58
N LEU A 162 31.82 42.77 -25.12
CA LEU A 162 31.62 42.49 -26.55
C LEU A 162 30.43 43.32 -27.06
N VAL A 163 30.52 44.01 -28.20
CA VAL A 163 29.59 45.11 -28.54
C VAL A 163 29.31 45.24 -30.04
N PHE A 164 28.09 45.67 -30.38
CA PHE A 164 27.68 46.14 -31.71
C PHE A 164 27.93 45.11 -32.82
N ALA A 165 27.34 43.91 -32.70
CA ALA A 165 27.43 42.85 -33.69
C ALA A 165 28.82 42.19 -33.87
N SER A 166 29.59 42.10 -32.79
CA SER A 166 30.74 41.18 -32.69
C SER A 166 30.30 39.70 -32.81
N ARG A 167 30.96 38.91 -33.68
CA ARG A 167 30.56 37.51 -33.97
C ARG A 167 31.71 36.53 -33.96
N ARG A 168 31.45 35.27 -33.59
CA ARG A 168 32.46 34.18 -33.54
C ARG A 168 33.70 34.50 -32.70
N THR A 169 33.55 35.34 -31.67
CA THR A 169 34.56 35.55 -30.62
C THR A 169 34.58 34.35 -29.68
N ARG A 170 35.73 34.04 -29.09
CA ARG A 170 35.95 32.89 -28.21
C ARG A 170 36.68 33.35 -26.96
N ILE A 171 36.12 33.07 -25.79
CA ILE A 171 36.69 33.42 -24.49
C ILE A 171 36.91 32.14 -23.68
N GLY A 172 38.17 31.81 -23.43
CA GLY A 172 38.65 30.55 -22.87
C GLY A 172 39.11 29.59 -23.96
N THR A 173 38.79 28.30 -23.80
CA THR A 173 39.33 27.16 -24.60
C THR A 173 39.57 27.50 -26.06
N ASN A 174 40.81 27.40 -26.54
CA ASN A 174 41.25 27.91 -27.84
C ASN A 174 40.66 27.11 -29.04
N ALA A 175 40.33 25.84 -28.77
CA ALA A 175 39.78 24.81 -29.66
C ALA A 175 40.74 24.10 -30.62
N ASP A 176 41.97 23.84 -30.17
CA ASP A 176 42.78 22.69 -30.59
C ASP A 176 42.12 21.32 -30.29
N GLY A 177 41.23 21.26 -29.30
CA GLY A 177 40.50 20.06 -28.86
C GLY A 177 40.92 19.51 -27.50
N VAL A 178 41.87 20.17 -26.82
CA VAL A 178 42.31 19.89 -25.46
C VAL A 178 41.56 20.83 -24.48
N ASN A 179 41.76 20.65 -23.18
CA ASN A 179 41.38 21.61 -22.15
C ASN A 179 42.39 21.53 -21.01
N ASP A 180 43.28 22.52 -20.90
CA ASP A 180 44.30 22.56 -19.85
C ASP A 180 44.04 23.65 -18.79
N ALA A 181 45.07 24.14 -18.12
CA ALA A 181 44.98 25.20 -17.09
C ALA A 181 45.54 26.55 -17.56
N ALA A 182 46.26 26.58 -18.69
CA ALA A 182 46.83 27.78 -19.29
C ALA A 182 45.82 28.51 -20.17
N GLU A 183 44.94 27.80 -20.90
CA GLU A 183 43.89 28.40 -21.74
C GLU A 183 42.85 29.24 -20.97
N ARG A 184 42.74 29.08 -19.65
CA ARG A 184 41.64 29.61 -18.83
C ARG A 184 41.85 31.08 -18.49
N ASN A 185 40.86 31.94 -18.80
CA ASN A 185 40.87 33.29 -18.25
C ASN A 185 40.38 33.28 -16.79
N VAL A 186 41.04 34.07 -15.93
CA VAL A 186 40.58 34.39 -14.57
C VAL A 186 40.07 35.82 -14.58
N ILE A 187 38.76 35.98 -14.57
CA ILE A 187 38.05 37.25 -14.78
C ILE A 187 37.23 37.56 -13.53
N SER A 188 37.89 38.16 -12.53
CA SER A 188 37.33 38.41 -11.20
C SER A 188 37.73 39.79 -10.67
N GLY A 189 37.19 40.22 -9.53
CA GLY A 189 37.51 41.50 -8.89
C GLY A 189 36.98 42.76 -9.59
N ASN A 190 36.39 42.65 -10.79
CA ASN A 190 35.84 43.76 -11.56
C ASN A 190 34.61 44.41 -10.86
N THR A 191 34.42 45.73 -11.00
CA THR A 191 33.39 46.45 -10.21
C THR A 191 31.96 46.38 -10.76
N PHE A 192 31.78 46.11 -12.05
CA PHE A 192 30.48 46.00 -12.72
C PHE A 192 30.30 44.64 -13.43
N SER A 193 30.83 44.47 -14.64
CA SER A 193 30.58 43.26 -15.47
C SER A 193 31.80 42.38 -15.68
N GLY A 194 31.71 41.08 -15.42
CA GLY A 194 32.79 40.11 -15.68
C GLY A 194 33.02 39.83 -17.16
N ILE A 195 32.00 39.37 -17.91
CA ILE A 195 32.04 39.36 -19.38
C ILE A 195 30.81 40.09 -19.95
N GLY A 196 30.84 41.43 -20.03
CA GLY A 196 29.75 42.28 -20.50
C GLY A 196 29.50 42.22 -22.01
N ILE A 197 28.91 41.12 -22.51
CA ILE A 197 28.35 41.08 -23.87
C ILE A 197 27.26 42.17 -24.02
N GLN A 198 27.07 42.82 -25.18
CA GLN A 198 26.16 43.96 -25.41
C GLN A 198 25.76 44.13 -26.91
N GLY A 199 24.59 44.73 -27.17
CA GLY A 199 24.19 45.26 -28.49
C GLY A 199 23.58 44.26 -29.48
N SER A 200 22.79 44.77 -30.43
CA SER A 200 22.08 43.97 -31.45
C SER A 200 23.04 43.32 -32.45
N GLY A 201 22.70 42.12 -32.92
CA GLY A 201 23.45 41.39 -33.95
C GLY A 201 24.75 40.71 -33.47
N SER A 202 25.04 40.76 -32.16
CA SER A 202 26.11 40.01 -31.52
C SER A 202 25.67 38.55 -31.38
N HIS A 203 26.32 37.62 -32.08
CA HIS A 203 25.95 36.19 -32.06
C HIS A 203 27.13 35.24 -32.37
N ASP A 204 26.94 33.94 -32.13
CA ASP A 204 27.91 32.85 -32.34
C ASP A 204 29.22 32.95 -31.54
N ASN A 205 29.28 33.76 -30.48
CA ASN A 205 30.47 33.81 -29.62
C ASN A 205 30.38 32.76 -28.49
N VAL A 206 31.52 32.22 -28.08
CA VAL A 206 31.62 31.08 -27.14
C VAL A 206 32.39 31.49 -25.88
N ILE A 207 31.87 31.16 -24.70
CA ILE A 207 32.49 31.45 -23.39
C ILE A 207 32.58 30.13 -22.59
N ALA A 208 33.75 29.48 -22.58
CA ALA A 208 33.91 28.15 -21.99
C ALA A 208 35.28 27.97 -21.28
N GLY A 209 35.29 27.29 -20.13
CA GLY A 209 36.52 26.95 -19.41
C GLY A 209 37.17 28.09 -18.60
N ASN A 210 36.42 29.08 -18.12
CA ASN A 210 36.95 30.26 -17.42
C ASN A 210 36.41 30.42 -15.98
N TYR A 211 36.98 31.36 -15.21
CA TYR A 211 36.38 31.86 -13.96
C TYR A 211 35.90 33.33 -14.16
N ILE A 212 34.62 33.68 -13.92
CA ILE A 212 33.93 34.90 -14.48
C ILE A 212 32.92 35.57 -13.49
N GLY A 213 32.35 36.75 -13.82
CA GLY A 213 30.88 36.98 -13.68
C GLY A 213 30.24 38.30 -14.20
N THR A 214 29.34 38.20 -15.20
CA THR A 214 28.20 39.08 -15.67
C THR A 214 28.25 39.72 -17.06
N THR A 215 27.09 39.78 -17.76
CA THR A 215 26.93 39.67 -19.25
C THR A 215 25.85 40.58 -19.90
N ALA A 216 25.56 40.44 -21.24
CA ALA A 216 24.25 40.64 -21.97
C ALA A 216 24.23 41.06 -23.50
N THR A 217 24.48 40.30 -24.57
CA THR A 217 24.16 38.91 -24.93
C THR A 217 24.74 38.54 -26.32
N GLY A 218 24.76 37.24 -26.64
CA GLY A 218 24.92 36.68 -27.99
C GLY A 218 25.39 35.21 -28.04
N ASN A 219 25.49 34.53 -26.90
CA ASN A 219 26.55 33.54 -26.69
C ASN A 219 26.07 32.25 -26.01
N VAL A 220 26.85 31.18 -26.20
CA VAL A 220 26.85 30.01 -25.31
C VAL A 220 27.83 30.28 -24.17
N ILE A 221 27.34 30.22 -22.93
CA ILE A 221 28.14 30.33 -21.70
C ILE A 221 28.18 28.94 -21.06
N GLY A 222 29.34 28.29 -21.09
CA GLY A 222 29.56 26.94 -20.59
C GLY A 222 29.30 25.87 -21.65
N GLY A 223 28.77 24.73 -21.24
CA GLY A 223 28.47 23.59 -22.11
C GLY A 223 28.11 22.32 -21.35
N THR A 224 27.78 21.24 -22.08
CA THR A 224 27.29 19.97 -21.51
C THR A 224 28.36 19.11 -20.84
N VAL A 225 29.65 19.37 -21.11
CA VAL A 225 30.78 18.61 -20.59
C VAL A 225 31.47 19.37 -19.45
N PRO A 226 32.03 18.69 -18.43
CA PRO A 226 32.77 19.35 -17.34
C PRO A 226 33.92 20.24 -17.80
N ALA A 227 34.47 19.99 -19.00
CA ALA A 227 35.50 20.80 -19.62
C ALA A 227 35.03 22.22 -20.02
N ALA A 228 33.77 22.38 -20.41
CA ALA A 228 33.24 23.66 -20.87
C ALA A 228 32.77 24.58 -19.71
N ARG A 229 32.49 23.98 -18.54
CA ARG A 229 32.00 24.64 -17.33
C ARG A 229 32.83 25.86 -16.95
N ASN A 230 32.17 27.01 -16.77
CA ASN A 230 32.77 28.16 -16.10
C ASN A 230 32.41 28.13 -14.59
N VAL A 231 33.24 28.76 -13.76
CA VAL A 231 32.95 29.04 -12.34
C VAL A 231 32.72 30.53 -12.17
N ILE A 232 31.53 30.94 -11.74
CA ILE A 232 31.01 32.28 -11.96
C ILE A 232 30.62 32.93 -10.62
N SER A 233 31.61 33.44 -9.90
CA SER A 233 31.55 33.55 -8.44
C SER A 233 32.41 34.69 -7.88
N GLY A 234 32.03 35.21 -6.71
CA GLY A 234 32.74 36.28 -5.99
C GLY A 234 32.44 37.72 -6.46
N ASN A 235 31.47 37.91 -7.36
CA ASN A 235 31.23 39.21 -8.01
C ASN A 235 30.39 40.16 -7.14
N SER A 236 30.62 41.47 -7.27
CA SER A 236 29.99 42.50 -6.42
C SER A 236 28.49 42.65 -6.62
N GLN A 237 27.99 42.32 -7.82
CA GLN A 237 26.57 42.34 -8.20
C GLN A 237 26.14 40.95 -8.71
N TYR A 238 25.66 40.80 -9.94
CA TYR A 238 25.16 39.51 -10.45
C TYR A 238 26.32 38.52 -10.72
N GLY A 239 26.04 37.30 -11.18
CA GLY A 239 27.03 36.34 -11.71
C GLY A 239 26.92 36.19 -13.24
N ILE A 240 25.69 36.19 -13.75
CA ILE A 240 25.33 36.40 -15.16
C ILE A 240 24.27 37.51 -15.20
N ASP A 241 24.23 38.31 -16.25
CA ASP A 241 23.22 39.36 -16.46
C ASP A 241 22.79 39.45 -17.94
N PHE A 242 21.55 39.84 -18.21
CA PHE A 242 20.98 39.84 -19.55
C PHE A 242 20.12 41.10 -19.76
N PHE A 243 20.80 42.25 -19.89
CA PHE A 243 20.28 43.61 -19.93
C PHE A 243 20.32 44.27 -21.33
N SER A 244 19.49 45.29 -21.54
CA SER A 244 19.20 45.95 -22.84
C SER A 244 18.30 45.11 -23.77
N ILE A 245 17.85 45.70 -24.89
CA ILE A 245 16.89 45.11 -25.84
C ILE A 245 17.27 45.56 -27.26
N PRO A 246 17.23 44.70 -28.32
CA PRO A 246 16.92 43.27 -28.33
C PRO A 246 18.14 42.39 -28.01
N VAL A 247 17.93 41.42 -27.13
CA VAL A 247 18.97 40.70 -26.37
C VAL A 247 18.38 39.30 -26.10
N THR A 248 18.69 38.34 -26.98
CA THR A 248 17.91 37.09 -27.15
C THR A 248 18.76 35.91 -27.65
N GLY A 249 18.25 34.68 -27.55
CA GLY A 249 18.87 33.47 -28.11
C GLY A 249 20.05 32.89 -27.31
N ASN A 250 20.24 33.29 -26.06
CA ASN A 250 21.41 32.90 -25.26
C ASN A 250 21.20 31.56 -24.57
N THR A 251 22.30 30.87 -24.27
CA THR A 251 22.23 29.61 -23.50
C THR A 251 23.34 29.55 -22.46
N VAL A 252 22.95 29.41 -21.19
CA VAL A 252 23.85 29.19 -20.05
C VAL A 252 23.80 27.71 -19.68
N LEU A 253 24.88 26.95 -19.87
CA LEU A 253 24.89 25.49 -19.69
C LEU A 253 26.00 25.00 -18.74
N GLY A 254 25.65 24.13 -17.80
CA GLY A 254 26.61 23.34 -17.03
C GLY A 254 27.55 24.12 -16.09
N ASN A 255 27.32 25.42 -15.86
CA ASN A 255 28.18 26.30 -15.07
C ASN A 255 27.96 26.16 -13.56
N TYR A 256 28.95 26.58 -12.78
CA TYR A 256 28.83 26.85 -11.35
C TYR A 256 28.69 28.37 -11.14
N ILE A 257 27.70 28.84 -10.38
CA ILE A 257 27.36 30.27 -10.25
C ILE A 257 27.07 30.63 -8.79
N GLY A 258 28.00 31.35 -8.15
CA GLY A 258 27.95 31.73 -6.73
C GLY A 258 28.56 30.70 -5.77
N VAL A 259 29.12 29.61 -6.30
CA VAL A 259 29.83 28.55 -5.57
C VAL A 259 31.29 28.44 -6.01
N ASP A 260 32.13 27.82 -5.21
CA ASP A 260 33.56 27.62 -5.50
C ASP A 260 33.80 26.61 -6.64
N VAL A 261 35.07 26.32 -6.93
CA VAL A 261 35.48 25.34 -7.97
C VAL A 261 35.06 23.89 -7.65
N THR A 262 34.75 23.56 -6.40
CA THR A 262 34.20 22.25 -6.03
C THR A 262 32.71 22.16 -6.35
N GLY A 263 32.01 23.29 -6.32
CA GLY A 263 30.58 23.40 -6.54
C GLY A 263 29.73 23.16 -5.29
N VAL A 264 30.33 22.94 -4.12
CA VAL A 264 29.61 22.66 -2.85
C VAL A 264 29.91 23.66 -1.72
N SER A 265 30.82 24.61 -1.90
CA SER A 265 31.03 25.75 -0.98
C SER A 265 30.54 27.05 -1.61
N ALA A 266 29.94 27.96 -0.83
CA ALA A 266 29.53 29.27 -1.34
C ALA A 266 30.74 30.20 -1.60
N LEU A 267 30.76 30.83 -2.77
CA LEU A 267 31.65 31.92 -3.15
C LEU A 267 30.78 33.06 -3.74
N PRO A 268 30.04 33.78 -2.89
CA PRO A 268 28.87 34.56 -3.29
C PRO A 268 29.12 35.60 -4.38
N ASN A 269 28.25 35.63 -5.38
CA ASN A 269 27.86 36.90 -6.02
C ASN A 269 26.77 37.59 -5.17
N GLN A 270 26.35 38.80 -5.51
CA GLN A 270 25.07 39.33 -5.01
C GLN A 270 23.91 38.48 -5.54
N ARG A 271 23.78 38.30 -6.86
CA ARG A 271 22.72 37.46 -7.51
C ARG A 271 23.35 36.44 -8.45
N GLY A 272 22.71 35.30 -8.69
CA GLY A 272 23.23 34.30 -9.63
C GLY A 272 23.09 34.73 -11.09
N VAL A 273 21.92 34.56 -11.68
CA VAL A 273 21.61 34.91 -13.09
C VAL A 273 20.50 35.96 -13.14
N SER A 274 20.79 37.11 -13.74
CA SER A 274 19.85 38.21 -13.96
C SER A 274 19.34 38.20 -15.40
N LEU A 275 18.02 38.15 -15.59
CA LEU A 275 17.30 38.15 -16.85
C LEU A 275 16.54 39.47 -16.97
N ARG A 276 16.99 40.38 -17.84
CA ARG A 276 16.44 41.74 -18.02
C ARG A 276 16.15 42.03 -19.50
N ALA A 277 15.84 40.97 -20.24
CA ALA A 277 15.69 40.88 -21.69
C ALA A 277 14.91 39.62 -22.10
N THR A 278 14.77 39.32 -23.40
CA THR A 278 13.73 38.42 -23.92
C THR A 278 14.27 37.18 -24.64
N GLY A 279 13.69 36.00 -24.41
CA GLY A 279 13.99 34.80 -25.21
C GLY A 279 15.37 34.17 -24.98
N ASN A 280 15.82 34.09 -23.73
CA ASN A 280 17.11 33.51 -23.33
C ASN A 280 16.90 32.23 -22.50
N THR A 281 17.88 31.32 -22.50
CA THR A 281 17.81 30.02 -21.83
C THR A 281 18.88 29.87 -20.75
N VAL A 282 18.47 29.43 -19.56
CA VAL A 282 19.36 29.10 -18.43
C VAL A 282 19.18 27.63 -18.08
N GLY A 283 20.18 26.82 -18.38
CA GLY A 283 20.18 25.37 -18.21
C GLY A 283 19.56 24.63 -19.40
N GLY A 284 19.07 23.42 -19.14
CA GLY A 284 18.44 22.54 -20.11
C GLY A 284 18.18 21.15 -19.52
N SER A 285 17.26 20.41 -20.12
CA SER A 285 16.80 19.08 -19.70
C SER A 285 17.77 17.93 -19.98
N GLY A 286 18.84 18.17 -20.74
CA GLY A 286 19.88 17.15 -21.02
C GLY A 286 20.90 16.99 -19.89
N ALA A 287 21.50 15.81 -19.79
CA ALA A 287 22.58 15.55 -18.83
C ALA A 287 23.74 16.56 -19.00
N GLY A 288 24.14 17.21 -17.89
CA GLY A 288 25.18 18.23 -17.89
C GLY A 288 24.76 19.61 -18.40
N MET A 289 23.51 19.82 -18.83
CA MET A 289 23.01 21.14 -19.25
C MET A 289 22.67 22.05 -18.07
N GLY A 290 22.11 21.49 -16.99
CA GLY A 290 21.76 22.23 -15.77
C GLY A 290 22.95 22.94 -15.12
N ASN A 291 22.74 24.19 -14.68
CA ASN A 291 23.72 24.95 -13.90
C ASN A 291 23.51 24.75 -12.40
N VAL A 292 24.54 25.04 -11.61
CA VAL A 292 24.49 25.14 -10.15
C VAL A 292 24.43 26.62 -9.80
N ILE A 293 23.30 27.11 -9.32
CA ILE A 293 23.02 28.55 -9.12
C ILE A 293 22.69 28.80 -7.65
N SER A 294 23.74 28.96 -6.85
CA SER A 294 23.71 28.69 -5.41
C SER A 294 24.71 29.58 -4.65
N GLY A 295 24.51 29.77 -3.34
CA GLY A 295 25.43 30.52 -2.48
C GLY A 295 25.45 32.03 -2.69
N ASN A 296 24.55 32.60 -3.49
CA ASN A 296 24.48 34.04 -3.76
C ASN A 296 23.85 34.80 -2.57
N ARG A 297 24.17 36.09 -2.39
CA ARG A 297 23.69 36.92 -1.24
C ARG A 297 22.21 37.31 -1.34
N GLU A 298 21.69 37.29 -2.56
CA GLU A 298 20.31 37.45 -2.99
C GLU A 298 19.98 36.26 -3.91
N GLN A 299 18.86 36.34 -4.62
CA GLN A 299 18.31 35.24 -5.41
C GLN A 299 19.24 34.60 -6.45
N GLY A 300 19.00 33.30 -6.67
CA GLY A 300 19.68 32.49 -7.67
C GLY A 300 19.38 32.95 -9.09
N VAL A 301 18.10 33.06 -9.47
CA VAL A 301 17.68 33.61 -10.78
C VAL A 301 16.68 34.76 -10.60
N TYR A 302 16.85 35.84 -11.36
CA TYR A 302 16.07 37.07 -11.24
C TYR A 302 15.63 37.61 -12.61
N PHE A 303 14.36 37.45 -12.96
CA PHE A 303 13.77 38.10 -14.13
C PHE A 303 13.28 39.51 -13.75
N PHE A 304 13.48 40.51 -14.60
CA PHE A 304 13.01 41.88 -14.39
C PHE A 304 12.58 42.51 -15.72
N ASN A 305 11.26 42.64 -15.91
CA ASN A 305 10.62 43.10 -17.16
C ASN A 305 11.14 42.35 -18.40
N ALA A 306 11.26 41.02 -18.26
CA ALA A 306 12.03 40.14 -19.14
C ALA A 306 11.16 38.97 -19.62
N ASP A 307 10.75 38.96 -20.88
CA ASP A 307 9.70 38.07 -21.37
C ASP A 307 10.23 36.81 -22.11
N ALA A 308 9.44 35.74 -22.16
CA ALA A 308 9.67 34.54 -22.97
C ALA A 308 11.02 33.80 -22.76
N ASN A 309 11.67 33.95 -21.61
CA ASN A 309 12.90 33.23 -21.25
C ASN A 309 12.59 31.84 -20.66
N LEU A 310 13.54 30.91 -20.76
CA LEU A 310 13.48 29.55 -20.22
C LEU A 310 14.53 29.35 -19.11
N VAL A 311 14.12 28.75 -17.99
CA VAL A 311 15.01 28.29 -16.92
C VAL A 311 14.73 26.80 -16.70
N GLU A 312 15.64 25.93 -17.14
CA GLU A 312 15.40 24.48 -17.19
C GLU A 312 16.52 23.65 -16.53
N GLY A 313 16.15 22.62 -15.74
CA GLY A 313 17.08 21.58 -15.29
C GLY A 313 18.19 22.01 -14.32
N ASN A 314 18.13 23.21 -13.72
CA ASN A 314 19.18 23.74 -12.84
C ASN A 314 19.04 23.24 -11.39
N TYR A 315 20.15 23.22 -10.65
CA TYR A 315 20.18 23.11 -9.19
C TYR A 315 20.28 24.51 -8.58
N ILE A 316 19.30 24.93 -7.78
CA ILE A 316 19.17 26.30 -7.28
C ILE A 316 19.04 26.31 -5.75
N GLY A 317 20.11 26.69 -5.06
CA GLY A 317 20.26 26.61 -3.60
C GLY A 317 20.89 25.28 -3.11
N LEU A 318 21.22 24.38 -4.02
CA LEU A 318 21.98 23.15 -3.76
C LEU A 318 23.35 23.19 -4.43
N GLY A 319 24.30 22.41 -3.92
CA GLY A 319 25.61 22.21 -4.52
C GLY A 319 25.57 21.35 -5.80
N ALA A 320 26.74 21.18 -6.41
CA ALA A 320 26.91 20.38 -7.63
C ALA A 320 26.68 18.87 -7.47
N ASP A 321 26.60 18.38 -6.23
CA ASP A 321 26.15 17.03 -5.89
C ASP A 321 24.61 16.88 -5.95
N GLY A 322 23.87 17.99 -6.06
CA GLY A 322 22.41 18.03 -6.00
C GLY A 322 21.85 17.69 -4.61
N ILE A 323 22.65 17.71 -3.54
CA ILE A 323 22.31 17.18 -2.20
C ILE A 323 22.73 18.13 -1.06
N THR A 324 23.90 18.76 -1.17
CA THR A 324 24.45 19.67 -0.16
C THR A 324 23.73 21.02 -0.24
N PRO A 325 23.14 21.55 0.85
CA PRO A 325 22.51 22.86 0.85
C PRO A 325 23.56 23.98 0.75
N VAL A 326 23.44 24.79 -0.29
CA VAL A 326 24.25 25.99 -0.52
C VAL A 326 23.29 27.12 -0.90
N GLY A 327 22.36 27.42 0.00
CA GLY A 327 21.18 28.26 -0.27
C GLY A 327 21.52 29.64 -0.81
N ASN A 328 20.72 30.13 -1.75
CA ASN A 328 20.71 31.56 -2.08
C ASN A 328 20.05 32.33 -0.92
N SER A 329 20.60 33.49 -0.59
CA SER A 329 20.32 34.22 0.66
C SER A 329 19.38 35.41 0.45
N SER A 330 19.05 36.12 1.54
CA SER A 330 18.40 37.42 1.53
C SER A 330 19.36 38.50 2.05
N SER A 331 19.77 39.45 1.21
CA SER A 331 20.56 40.62 1.66
C SER A 331 19.74 41.59 2.51
N ASN A 332 18.41 41.52 2.42
CA ASN A 332 17.46 42.33 3.14
C ASN A 332 16.36 41.44 3.77
N SER A 333 16.47 41.18 5.07
CA SER A 333 15.53 40.33 5.83
C SER A 333 14.13 40.93 6.03
N ALA A 334 13.87 42.15 5.54
CA ALA A 334 12.56 42.81 5.64
C ALA A 334 11.65 42.56 4.41
N ASN A 335 12.02 41.67 3.49
CA ASN A 335 11.28 41.42 2.27
C ASN A 335 11.23 39.92 1.93
N PHE A 336 10.06 39.30 2.10
CA PHE A 336 9.79 37.86 1.94
C PHE A 336 9.92 37.32 0.50
N THR A 337 10.54 38.09 -0.41
CA THR A 337 10.62 37.79 -1.85
C THR A 337 12.00 37.33 -2.33
N ALA A 338 13.06 37.40 -1.52
CA ALA A 338 14.35 36.77 -1.86
C ALA A 338 14.19 35.23 -1.86
N GLY A 339 14.88 34.51 -2.75
CA GLY A 339 14.61 33.08 -2.93
C GLY A 339 15.38 32.42 -4.08
N GLY A 340 14.95 31.23 -4.49
CA GLY A 340 15.58 30.50 -5.59
C GLY A 340 15.44 31.22 -6.94
N VAL A 341 14.19 31.46 -7.36
CA VAL A 341 13.86 32.13 -8.63
C VAL A 341 12.81 33.23 -8.38
N ILE A 342 13.01 34.43 -8.94
CA ILE A 342 12.04 35.54 -8.87
C ILE A 342 11.70 36.03 -10.27
N VAL A 343 10.41 36.12 -10.58
CA VAL A 343 9.82 36.70 -11.79
C VAL A 343 9.23 38.07 -11.46
N ASP A 344 9.92 39.16 -11.82
CA ASP A 344 9.57 40.54 -11.45
C ASP A 344 9.05 41.29 -12.69
N GLY A 345 7.76 41.64 -12.72
CA GLY A 345 7.09 42.35 -13.83
C GLY A 345 7.27 41.71 -15.22
N SER A 346 7.35 40.38 -15.30
CA SER A 346 7.83 39.65 -16.48
C SER A 346 6.79 38.66 -17.00
N ARG A 347 6.78 38.37 -18.31
CA ARG A 347 5.70 37.62 -18.97
C ARG A 347 6.14 36.41 -19.78
N THR A 348 5.28 35.41 -19.91
CA THR A 348 5.44 34.25 -20.82
C THR A 348 6.73 33.43 -20.60
N ASN A 349 7.41 33.61 -19.47
CA ASN A 349 8.61 32.84 -19.14
C ASN A 349 8.26 31.42 -18.71
N THR A 350 9.18 30.47 -18.90
CA THR A 350 9.03 29.08 -18.45
C THR A 350 10.12 28.72 -17.44
N ILE A 351 9.71 28.18 -16.29
CA ILE A 351 10.59 27.61 -15.25
C ILE A 351 10.24 26.12 -15.16
N ALA A 352 11.11 25.24 -15.66
CA ALA A 352 10.81 23.82 -15.85
C ALA A 352 11.86 22.85 -15.30
N GLY A 353 11.46 21.78 -14.63
CA GLY A 353 12.37 20.67 -14.29
C GLY A 353 13.57 21.02 -13.40
N ASN A 354 13.58 22.17 -12.72
CA ASN A 354 14.67 22.58 -11.84
C ASN A 354 14.52 21.93 -10.44
N VAL A 355 15.63 21.77 -9.73
CA VAL A 355 15.65 21.40 -8.31
C VAL A 355 15.95 22.67 -7.50
N ILE A 356 14.95 23.18 -6.77
CA ILE A 356 14.97 24.50 -6.13
C ILE A 356 14.76 24.34 -4.62
N ALA A 357 15.84 24.33 -3.84
CA ALA A 357 15.79 23.85 -2.46
C ALA A 357 16.87 24.46 -1.57
N GLY A 358 16.62 24.48 -0.26
CA GLY A 358 17.55 25.03 0.74
C GLY A 358 17.78 26.54 0.69
N ASN A 359 16.96 27.30 -0.03
CA ASN A 359 17.10 28.77 -0.15
C ASN A 359 16.53 29.49 1.09
N ALA A 360 17.10 30.64 1.44
CA ALA A 360 16.73 31.44 2.62
C ALA A 360 15.49 32.34 2.39
N GLY A 361 14.53 31.81 1.62
CA GLY A 361 13.24 32.42 1.30
C GLY A 361 12.50 31.47 0.35
N SER A 362 11.66 31.99 -0.55
CA SER A 362 10.76 31.13 -1.33
C SER A 362 11.49 30.33 -2.42
N GLY A 363 10.90 29.21 -2.85
CA GLY A 363 11.39 28.47 -4.02
C GLY A 363 11.28 29.30 -5.31
N VAL A 364 10.05 29.61 -5.72
CA VAL A 364 9.75 30.51 -6.83
C VAL A 364 8.84 31.65 -6.37
N VAL A 365 9.12 32.88 -6.82
CA VAL A 365 8.29 34.06 -6.61
C VAL A 365 7.87 34.63 -7.96
N SER A 366 6.61 34.98 -8.16
CA SER A 366 6.12 35.80 -9.28
C SER A 366 5.48 37.06 -8.72
N LYS A 367 5.93 38.25 -9.11
CA LYS A 367 5.52 39.51 -8.48
C LYS A 367 5.41 40.70 -9.45
N TYR A 368 4.69 41.73 -8.99
CA TYR A 368 4.45 43.02 -9.64
C TYR A 368 5.62 44.00 -9.46
N ALA A 369 6.08 44.62 -10.56
CA ALA A 369 7.29 45.45 -10.59
C ALA A 369 7.01 46.97 -10.66
N GLY A 370 5.93 47.43 -10.02
CA GLY A 370 5.33 48.71 -10.39
C GLY A 370 4.54 48.54 -11.69
N ALA A 371 4.69 49.41 -12.68
CA ALA A 371 3.77 49.50 -13.84
C ALA A 371 3.60 48.24 -14.73
N ILE A 372 4.24 47.11 -14.44
CA ILE A 372 4.05 45.83 -15.14
C ILE A 372 3.74 44.70 -14.15
N VAL A 373 2.64 44.00 -14.44
CA VAL A 373 2.19 42.77 -13.77
C VAL A 373 2.89 41.55 -14.40
N SER A 374 3.31 40.57 -13.58
CA SER A 374 3.84 39.31 -14.09
C SER A 374 2.72 38.39 -14.57
N THR A 375 2.72 38.01 -15.85
CA THR A 375 1.58 37.31 -16.49
C THR A 375 1.96 36.22 -17.49
N GLY A 376 1.16 35.16 -17.56
CA GLY A 376 1.35 34.07 -18.53
C GLY A 376 2.61 33.24 -18.32
N ASN A 377 3.27 33.34 -17.17
CA ASN A 377 4.48 32.57 -16.88
C ASN A 377 4.11 31.14 -16.47
N VAL A 378 4.93 30.17 -16.87
CA VAL A 378 4.70 28.73 -16.67
C VAL A 378 5.73 28.17 -15.70
N ILE A 379 5.30 27.65 -14.56
CA ILE A 379 6.13 26.97 -13.56
C ILE A 379 5.71 25.50 -13.54
N ARG A 380 6.50 24.57 -14.09
CA ARG A 380 6.07 23.17 -14.31
C ARG A 380 7.16 22.13 -14.04
N GLY A 381 6.81 20.98 -13.47
CA GLY A 381 7.74 19.85 -13.30
C GLY A 381 8.96 20.11 -12.41
N ASN A 382 9.00 21.21 -11.65
CA ASN A 382 10.13 21.51 -10.76
C ASN A 382 10.01 20.72 -9.45
N ALA A 383 11.15 20.32 -8.88
CA ALA A 383 11.24 19.79 -7.52
C ALA A 383 11.62 20.93 -6.57
N ILE A 384 10.70 21.31 -5.68
CA ILE A 384 10.81 22.49 -4.81
C ILE A 384 10.81 22.02 -3.35
N GLY A 385 11.86 22.37 -2.60
CA GLY A 385 12.05 21.91 -1.22
C GLY A 385 12.55 20.46 -1.08
N LEU A 386 12.96 19.84 -2.19
CA LEU A 386 13.58 18.52 -2.28
C LEU A 386 15.00 18.62 -2.88
N ASP A 387 15.87 17.70 -2.49
CA ASP A 387 17.14 17.46 -3.19
C ASP A 387 16.99 16.51 -4.39
N ALA A 388 18.06 16.31 -5.16
CA ALA A 388 18.07 15.47 -6.35
C ALA A 388 17.84 13.96 -6.07
N THR A 389 17.79 13.55 -4.80
CA THR A 389 17.41 12.18 -4.39
C THR A 389 15.95 12.09 -3.92
N GLY A 390 15.23 13.22 -3.88
CA GLY A 390 13.87 13.31 -3.33
C GLY A 390 13.82 13.45 -1.81
N ALA A 391 14.95 13.73 -1.14
CA ALA A 391 14.96 13.98 0.30
C ALA A 391 14.78 15.47 0.62
N SER A 392 14.08 15.78 1.72
CA SER A 392 13.70 17.15 2.07
C SER A 392 14.91 18.09 2.26
N ARG A 393 14.83 19.27 1.63
CA ARG A 393 15.70 20.44 1.75
C ARG A 393 14.83 21.70 1.67
N PRO A 394 14.09 22.03 2.74
CA PRO A 394 13.03 23.02 2.69
C PRO A 394 13.55 24.42 2.32
N ASN A 395 12.73 25.17 1.58
CA ASN A 395 12.92 26.62 1.36
C ASN A 395 12.25 27.36 2.54
N THR A 396 12.84 28.44 3.05
CA THR A 396 12.48 28.95 4.40
C THR A 396 11.20 29.79 4.50
N THR A 397 10.44 29.93 3.42
CA THR A 397 9.09 30.56 3.42
C THR A 397 8.11 29.69 2.61
N TYR A 398 7.78 30.08 1.39
CA TYR A 398 6.80 29.41 0.52
C TYR A 398 7.48 28.53 -0.53
N GLY A 399 6.77 27.53 -1.05
CA GLY A 399 7.22 26.76 -2.20
C GLY A 399 7.16 27.60 -3.46
N ILE A 400 5.95 28.09 -3.76
CA ILE A 400 5.67 29.08 -4.81
C ILE A 400 4.87 30.24 -4.20
N TYR A 401 5.18 31.47 -4.59
CA TYR A 401 4.51 32.69 -4.11
C TYR A 401 4.14 33.59 -5.29
N ILE A 402 2.85 33.89 -5.46
CA ILE A 402 2.30 34.72 -6.53
C ILE A 402 1.74 36.00 -5.92
N PHE A 403 2.46 37.12 -6.06
CA PHE A 403 2.09 38.44 -5.55
C PHE A 403 1.53 39.28 -6.71
N GLN A 404 0.21 39.49 -6.73
CA GLN A 404 -0.50 40.29 -7.77
C GLN A 404 -0.32 39.78 -9.23
N GLY A 405 0.33 38.63 -9.45
CA GLY A 405 0.51 38.02 -10.78
C GLY A 405 -0.79 37.44 -11.33
N VAL A 406 -0.93 37.41 -12.66
CA VAL A 406 -2.19 37.03 -13.35
C VAL A 406 -1.97 36.04 -14.48
N ASP A 407 -2.94 35.18 -14.77
CA ASP A 407 -2.89 34.23 -15.89
C ASP A 407 -1.64 33.30 -15.88
N ASN A 408 -0.98 33.10 -14.73
CA ASN A 408 0.20 32.24 -14.65
C ASN A 408 -0.22 30.77 -14.53
N VAL A 409 0.57 29.85 -15.08
CA VAL A 409 0.29 28.41 -15.06
C VAL A 409 1.29 27.71 -14.15
N ILE A 410 0.80 27.19 -13.03
CA ILE A 410 1.56 26.39 -12.08
C ILE A 410 1.15 24.92 -12.23
N GLY A 411 2.04 24.13 -12.83
CA GLY A 411 1.87 22.71 -13.05
C GLY A 411 1.27 22.38 -14.42
N GLY A 412 0.32 21.44 -14.43
CA GLY A 412 -0.45 21.00 -15.59
C GLY A 412 -0.92 19.54 -15.42
N SER A 413 -1.97 19.16 -16.15
CA SER A 413 -2.55 17.80 -16.10
C SER A 413 -1.81 16.76 -16.96
N ALA A 414 -0.81 17.17 -17.75
CA ALA A 414 0.05 16.27 -18.50
C ALA A 414 1.09 15.58 -17.58
N PRO A 415 1.48 14.32 -17.84
CA PRO A 415 2.52 13.64 -17.06
C PRO A 415 3.82 14.46 -17.00
N GLY A 416 4.32 14.68 -15.78
CA GLY A 416 5.53 15.49 -15.53
C GLY A 416 5.33 17.01 -15.61
N ALA A 417 4.13 17.53 -15.87
CA ALA A 417 3.86 18.96 -15.83
C ALA A 417 3.64 19.48 -14.41
N GLY A 418 3.02 18.71 -13.51
CA GLY A 418 2.91 19.05 -12.09
C GLY A 418 4.27 19.27 -11.42
N ASN A 419 4.41 20.34 -10.63
CA ASN A 419 5.57 20.50 -9.76
C ASN A 419 5.46 19.56 -8.56
N VAL A 420 6.59 19.23 -7.92
CA VAL A 420 6.63 18.55 -6.62
C VAL A 420 7.13 19.55 -5.59
N ILE A 421 6.26 19.93 -4.65
CA ILE A 421 6.50 20.96 -3.64
C ILE A 421 6.48 20.28 -2.26
N HIS A 422 7.55 20.42 -1.50
CA HIS A 422 7.72 19.70 -0.24
C HIS A 422 8.24 20.61 0.89
N ARG A 423 7.49 20.64 1.99
CA ARG A 423 7.87 21.22 3.29
C ARG A 423 8.32 22.68 3.22
N SER A 424 7.49 23.51 2.60
CA SER A 424 7.48 24.94 2.89
C SER A 424 7.40 25.21 4.40
N VAL A 425 8.05 26.27 4.88
CA VAL A 425 7.91 26.71 6.29
C VAL A 425 6.56 27.40 6.51
N LEU A 426 6.03 28.01 5.46
CA LEU A 426 4.67 28.52 5.34
C LEU A 426 3.91 27.60 4.36
N ASP A 427 3.12 28.18 3.46
CA ASP A 427 2.25 27.45 2.54
C ASP A 427 3.02 26.83 1.35
N GLY A 428 2.47 25.74 0.81
CA GLY A 428 2.98 25.09 -0.41
C GLY A 428 3.00 26.06 -1.59
N LEU A 429 1.85 26.68 -1.84
CA LEU A 429 1.65 27.75 -2.82
C LEU A 429 0.75 28.84 -2.24
N PHE A 430 1.23 30.09 -2.24
CA PHE A 430 0.47 31.26 -1.76
C PHE A 430 0.16 32.23 -2.91
N VAL A 431 -1.11 32.65 -3.04
CA VAL A 431 -1.54 33.69 -3.99
C VAL A 431 -2.07 34.90 -3.23
N GLU A 432 -1.40 36.05 -3.39
CA GLU A 432 -1.60 37.23 -2.55
C GLU A 432 -2.02 38.48 -3.33
N HIS A 433 -2.76 39.35 -2.63
CA HIS A 433 -3.15 40.72 -2.98
C HIS A 433 -4.19 40.92 -4.10
N GLY A 434 -5.44 41.02 -3.65
CA GLY A 434 -6.47 41.87 -4.25
C GLY A 434 -7.14 41.33 -5.52
N THR A 435 -7.97 42.18 -6.14
CA THR A 435 -8.78 41.84 -7.33
C THR A 435 -7.98 41.67 -8.61
N GLN A 436 -6.65 41.85 -8.56
CA GLN A 436 -5.80 41.66 -9.73
C GLN A 436 -5.32 40.22 -9.87
N ALA A 437 -5.03 39.48 -8.78
CA ALA A 437 -4.34 38.17 -8.81
C ALA A 437 -5.20 36.98 -9.31
N VAL A 438 -5.86 37.14 -10.47
CA VAL A 438 -6.82 36.19 -11.06
C VAL A 438 -6.22 35.37 -12.21
N GLY A 439 -6.90 34.29 -12.58
CA GLY A 439 -6.55 33.42 -13.71
C GLY A 439 -5.33 32.52 -13.48
N ASN A 440 -4.81 32.42 -12.25
CA ASN A 440 -3.63 31.62 -11.96
C ASN A 440 -4.02 30.13 -11.85
N VAL A 441 -3.72 29.38 -12.90
CA VAL A 441 -4.02 27.94 -13.05
C VAL A 441 -3.09 27.12 -12.15
N ILE A 442 -3.63 26.39 -11.16
CA ILE A 442 -2.84 25.60 -10.20
C ILE A 442 -3.24 24.13 -10.29
N ARG A 443 -2.58 23.36 -11.16
CA ARG A 443 -3.09 22.05 -11.59
C ARG A 443 -2.06 20.92 -11.59
N GLY A 444 -2.49 19.72 -11.19
CA GLY A 444 -1.67 18.50 -11.15
C GLY A 444 -0.41 18.55 -10.25
N ASN A 445 -0.24 19.56 -9.39
CA ASN A 445 0.95 19.71 -8.55
C ASN A 445 0.91 18.74 -7.36
N SER A 446 2.02 18.05 -7.11
CA SER A 446 2.23 17.35 -5.84
C SER A 446 2.65 18.38 -4.79
N ILE A 447 1.91 18.48 -3.68
CA ILE A 447 2.19 19.40 -2.57
C ILE A 447 2.10 18.63 -1.25
N THR A 448 3.12 18.73 -0.39
CA THR A 448 3.27 17.90 0.83
C THR A 448 4.05 18.54 1.98
N GLY A 449 3.61 18.32 3.21
CA GLY A 449 4.27 18.64 4.48
C GLY A 449 4.46 20.13 4.77
N SER A 450 3.61 20.99 4.19
CA SER A 450 3.63 22.45 4.38
C SER A 450 3.46 22.86 5.85
N GLY A 451 3.94 24.05 6.21
CA GLY A 451 3.74 24.63 7.55
C GLY A 451 2.43 25.42 7.67
N GLY A 452 1.89 25.88 6.54
CA GLY A 452 0.53 26.40 6.36
C GLY A 452 -0.30 25.47 5.46
N LEU A 453 -1.11 26.02 4.58
CA LEU A 453 -1.92 25.27 3.62
C LEU A 453 -1.08 24.72 2.46
N GLY A 454 -1.59 23.71 1.75
CA GLY A 454 -1.02 23.29 0.47
C GLY A 454 -1.18 24.37 -0.62
N ILE A 455 -2.35 25.02 -0.66
CA ILE A 455 -2.66 26.22 -1.46
C ILE A 455 -3.41 27.19 -0.55
N ASP A 456 -2.95 28.44 -0.43
CA ASP A 456 -3.63 29.54 0.26
C ASP A 456 -4.00 30.66 -0.74
N LEU A 457 -5.26 31.08 -0.73
CA LEU A 457 -5.77 32.24 -1.44
C LEU A 457 -6.05 33.37 -0.43
N SER A 458 -5.13 34.34 -0.36
CA SER A 458 -5.13 35.43 0.63
C SER A 458 -6.52 36.09 0.80
N PRO A 459 -7.02 36.24 2.05
CA PRO A 459 -6.20 36.50 3.23
C PRO A 459 -6.08 35.35 4.27
N ASN A 460 -4.96 34.63 4.22
CA ASN A 460 -4.38 33.79 5.29
C ASN A 460 -5.35 32.80 5.96
N GLY A 461 -5.36 31.57 5.45
CA GLY A 461 -6.20 30.48 5.90
C GLY A 461 -7.44 30.30 5.02
N VAL A 462 -8.10 29.17 5.23
CA VAL A 462 -9.06 28.59 4.28
C VAL A 462 -10.17 29.56 3.89
N THR A 463 -10.25 29.80 2.59
CA THR A 463 -11.37 30.46 1.91
C THR A 463 -12.64 29.64 2.10
N LEU A 464 -13.72 30.25 2.60
CA LEU A 464 -14.99 29.56 2.80
C LEU A 464 -15.83 29.60 1.53
N ASN A 465 -16.25 28.42 1.03
CA ASN A 465 -17.21 28.34 -0.07
C ASN A 465 -18.46 29.20 0.21
N ASP A 466 -18.86 30.01 -0.75
CA ASP A 466 -20.11 30.77 -0.70
C ASP A 466 -21.32 29.96 -1.22
N TYR A 467 -22.53 30.41 -0.86
CA TYR A 467 -23.78 29.73 -1.22
C TYR A 467 -24.90 30.76 -1.40
N GLY A 468 -25.68 30.66 -2.49
CA GLY A 468 -26.82 31.55 -2.69
C GLY A 468 -27.37 31.56 -4.11
N THR A 469 -27.91 32.71 -4.51
CA THR A 469 -28.48 32.95 -5.86
C THR A 469 -27.45 33.38 -6.90
N ALA A 470 -26.23 33.69 -6.48
CA ALA A 470 -25.08 34.01 -7.33
C ALA A 470 -23.79 33.50 -6.66
N PRO A 471 -23.60 32.18 -6.53
CA PRO A 471 -22.39 31.61 -5.94
C PRO A 471 -21.16 31.87 -6.80
N ASP A 472 -20.01 31.96 -6.14
CA ASP A 472 -18.69 32.27 -6.69
C ASP A 472 -18.66 33.62 -7.40
N ALA A 473 -18.99 34.66 -6.63
CA ALA A 473 -19.06 36.06 -7.03
C ALA A 473 -18.00 36.94 -6.32
N ASP A 474 -17.03 36.33 -5.65
CA ASP A 474 -16.16 37.02 -4.70
C ASP A 474 -14.97 37.78 -5.33
N PRO A 475 -14.53 38.90 -4.72
CA PRO A 475 -13.41 39.70 -5.20
C PRO A 475 -12.09 39.37 -4.48
N GLY A 476 -11.20 38.61 -5.13
CA GLY A 476 -9.88 38.32 -4.55
C GLY A 476 -8.92 37.56 -5.48
N PRO A 477 -7.79 37.05 -4.92
CA PRO A 477 -6.90 36.13 -5.61
C PRO A 477 -7.68 34.93 -6.14
N ASN A 478 -7.53 34.61 -7.43
CA ASN A 478 -8.36 33.62 -8.13
C ASN A 478 -9.87 33.72 -7.84
N LYS A 479 -10.40 34.94 -7.63
CA LYS A 479 -11.80 35.22 -7.22
C LYS A 479 -12.24 34.57 -5.90
N LEU A 480 -11.34 33.99 -5.12
CA LEU A 480 -11.67 33.11 -3.98
C LEU A 480 -12.49 31.87 -4.40
N GLN A 481 -12.25 31.37 -5.63
CA GLN A 481 -12.91 30.23 -6.27
C GLN A 481 -13.24 29.08 -5.31
N ASN A 482 -14.53 28.69 -5.24
CA ASN A 482 -15.03 27.62 -4.39
C ASN A 482 -14.40 26.27 -4.75
N TYR A 483 -14.00 25.48 -3.74
CA TYR A 483 -13.50 24.10 -3.92
C TYR A 483 -14.64 23.07 -3.96
N PRO A 484 -14.40 21.85 -4.49
CA PRO A 484 -15.36 20.76 -4.44
C PRO A 484 -15.63 20.30 -3.01
N VAL A 485 -16.90 20.06 -2.66
CA VAL A 485 -17.28 19.38 -1.41
C VAL A 485 -17.39 17.88 -1.70
N LEU A 486 -16.43 17.12 -1.20
CA LEU A 486 -16.32 15.68 -1.42
C LEU A 486 -17.21 14.91 -0.43
N ALA A 487 -17.95 13.91 -0.93
CA ALA A 487 -18.96 13.16 -0.17
C ALA A 487 -18.56 11.70 0.13
N SER A 488 -17.86 11.03 -0.80
CA SER A 488 -17.28 9.71 -0.54
C SER A 488 -16.11 9.39 -1.47
N ALA A 489 -15.25 8.47 -1.03
CA ALA A 489 -14.20 7.86 -1.82
C ALA A 489 -14.17 6.34 -1.56
N LYS A 490 -14.49 5.55 -2.59
CA LYS A 490 -14.47 4.08 -2.57
C LYS A 490 -13.40 3.55 -3.52
N SER A 491 -12.56 2.63 -3.06
CA SER A 491 -11.44 2.04 -3.80
C SER A 491 -11.67 0.55 -4.03
N SER A 492 -11.64 0.11 -5.29
CA SER A 492 -11.75 -1.27 -5.75
C SER A 492 -10.44 -1.75 -6.39
N SER A 493 -10.43 -2.94 -6.99
CA SER A 493 -9.28 -3.63 -7.59
C SER A 493 -8.70 -2.92 -8.84
N GLY A 494 -8.03 -1.78 -8.61
CA GLY A 494 -7.37 -0.98 -9.65
C GLY A 494 -8.02 0.37 -9.93
N THR A 495 -9.16 0.67 -9.29
CA THR A 495 -9.96 1.88 -9.52
C THR A 495 -10.33 2.58 -8.22
N ILE A 496 -10.48 3.91 -8.27
CA ILE A 496 -11.12 4.70 -7.21
C ILE A 496 -12.28 5.51 -7.79
N THR A 497 -13.42 5.48 -7.12
CA THR A 497 -14.61 6.26 -7.42
C THR A 497 -14.85 7.28 -6.32
N ILE A 498 -14.97 8.56 -6.69
CA ILE A 498 -15.11 9.71 -5.80
C ILE A 498 -16.40 10.45 -6.15
N THR A 499 -17.25 10.67 -5.16
CA THR A 499 -18.50 11.44 -5.32
C THR A 499 -18.44 12.75 -4.55
N GLY A 500 -19.16 13.77 -5.01
CA GLY A 500 -19.19 15.08 -4.37
C GLY A 500 -20.09 16.07 -5.10
N VAL A 501 -20.03 17.32 -4.66
CA VAL A 501 -20.75 18.46 -5.25
C VAL A 501 -19.80 19.65 -5.36
N LEU A 502 -19.71 20.26 -6.54
CA LEU A 502 -19.22 21.65 -6.66
C LEU A 502 -20.43 22.58 -6.58
N THR A 503 -20.31 23.68 -5.84
CA THR A 503 -21.23 24.82 -5.97
C THR A 503 -20.39 26.05 -6.28
N SER A 504 -20.53 26.60 -7.48
CA SER A 504 -19.73 27.71 -8.01
C SER A 504 -20.51 28.43 -9.13
N THR A 505 -19.89 29.33 -9.90
CA THR A 505 -20.55 30.20 -10.89
C THR A 505 -21.54 29.42 -11.77
N PRO A 506 -22.82 29.81 -11.89
CA PRO A 506 -23.83 29.06 -12.63
C PRO A 506 -23.53 28.85 -14.12
N SER A 507 -24.04 27.76 -14.69
CA SER A 507 -23.92 27.39 -16.12
C SER A 507 -22.48 27.37 -16.67
N THR A 508 -21.50 27.12 -15.80
CA THR A 508 -20.07 27.22 -16.08
C THR A 508 -19.42 25.83 -15.94
N THR A 509 -18.44 25.52 -16.79
CA THR A 509 -17.75 24.23 -16.77
C THR A 509 -16.39 24.35 -16.09
N PHE A 510 -16.20 23.59 -15.02
CA PHE A 510 -15.01 23.57 -14.20
C PHE A 510 -14.21 22.29 -14.44
N ALA A 511 -12.90 22.40 -14.36
CA ALA A 511 -12.03 21.23 -14.28
C ALA A 511 -11.68 20.97 -12.80
N LEU A 512 -12.03 19.79 -12.32
CA LEU A 512 -11.67 19.33 -10.99
C LEU A 512 -10.38 18.51 -11.09
N ASP A 513 -9.43 18.71 -10.18
CA ASP A 513 -8.20 17.91 -10.05
C ASP A 513 -8.21 17.19 -8.69
N PHE A 514 -7.99 15.87 -8.68
CA PHE A 514 -8.10 15.03 -7.48
C PHE A 514 -6.75 14.48 -7.04
N TYR A 515 -6.56 14.34 -5.72
CA TYR A 515 -5.32 13.89 -5.12
C TYR A 515 -5.60 12.91 -3.96
N SER A 516 -4.75 11.90 -3.80
CA SER A 516 -4.74 11.02 -2.62
C SER A 516 -3.59 11.37 -1.69
N ASN A 517 -3.87 11.44 -0.40
CA ASN A 517 -2.93 11.81 0.67
C ASN A 517 -2.88 10.69 1.72
N ALA A 518 -1.68 10.32 2.18
CA ALA A 518 -1.48 9.27 3.19
C ALA A 518 -1.93 9.67 4.61
N ALA A 519 -2.09 10.98 4.85
CA ALA A 519 -2.62 11.54 6.09
C ALA A 519 -3.55 12.73 5.77
N ALA A 520 -4.41 13.09 6.73
CA ALA A 520 -5.13 14.35 6.70
C ALA A 520 -4.21 15.49 7.16
N ASP A 521 -4.32 16.65 6.51
CA ASP A 521 -3.53 17.84 6.83
C ASP A 521 -3.98 18.49 8.17
N PRO A 522 -3.06 19.04 8.99
CA PRO A 522 -3.41 19.67 10.27
C PRO A 522 -4.35 20.88 10.20
N SER A 523 -4.47 21.56 9.06
CA SER A 523 -5.43 22.66 8.85
C SER A 523 -6.88 22.19 8.74
N GLY A 524 -7.10 20.91 8.43
CA GLY A 524 -8.40 20.35 8.07
C GLY A 524 -8.76 20.48 6.59
N HIS A 525 -7.94 21.15 5.78
CA HIS A 525 -8.03 21.20 4.32
C HIS A 525 -6.81 20.54 3.71
N GLY A 526 -7.01 19.64 2.74
CA GLY A 526 -5.94 18.74 2.31
C GLY A 526 -4.77 19.45 1.66
N GLU A 527 -3.62 18.78 1.62
CA GLU A 527 -2.63 19.07 0.57
C GLU A 527 -2.96 18.22 -0.69
N GLY A 528 -1.98 17.93 -1.54
CA GLY A 528 -2.17 17.12 -2.74
C GLY A 528 -0.98 16.22 -3.01
N GLU A 529 -0.78 15.17 -2.21
CA GLU A 529 0.42 14.32 -2.28
C GLU A 529 0.58 13.61 -3.63
N ARG A 530 -0.41 12.81 -4.04
CA ARG A 530 -0.40 12.06 -5.31
C ARG A 530 -1.60 12.44 -6.17
N TYR A 531 -1.35 13.05 -7.32
CA TYR A 531 -2.37 13.36 -8.32
C TYR A 531 -3.00 12.08 -8.92
N LEU A 532 -4.33 12.04 -8.94
CA LEU A 532 -5.13 10.92 -9.44
C LEU A 532 -5.64 11.14 -10.87
N GLY A 533 -5.87 12.41 -11.24
CA GLY A 533 -6.39 12.82 -12.54
C GLY A 533 -7.39 13.98 -12.43
N SER A 534 -8.06 14.26 -13.54
CA SER A 534 -9.05 15.34 -13.65
C SER A 534 -10.42 14.84 -14.09
N HIS A 535 -11.48 15.51 -13.64
CA HIS A 535 -12.86 15.32 -14.09
C HIS A 535 -13.48 16.68 -14.37
N THR A 536 -14.25 16.83 -15.45
CA THR A 536 -14.93 18.09 -15.81
C THR A 536 -16.38 18.05 -15.38
N VAL A 537 -16.87 19.10 -14.72
CA VAL A 537 -18.26 19.22 -14.28
C VAL A 537 -18.85 20.56 -14.72
N THR A 538 -20.11 20.59 -15.15
CA THR A 538 -20.83 21.82 -15.52
C THR A 538 -21.89 22.13 -14.47
N THR A 539 -21.83 23.33 -13.88
CA THR A 539 -22.82 23.79 -12.89
C THR A 539 -24.18 24.02 -13.55
N ALA A 540 -25.25 23.69 -12.83
CA ALA A 540 -26.61 24.01 -13.26
C ALA A 540 -26.90 25.52 -13.12
N ALA A 541 -28.12 25.94 -13.50
CA ALA A 541 -28.56 27.33 -13.39
C ALA A 541 -28.62 27.89 -11.95
N ASN A 542 -28.52 27.03 -10.94
CA ASN A 542 -28.40 27.39 -9.52
C ASN A 542 -26.96 27.35 -8.99
N GLY A 543 -25.96 27.14 -9.85
CA GLY A 543 -24.54 27.03 -9.46
C GLY A 543 -24.10 25.67 -8.92
N SER A 544 -25.01 24.74 -8.65
CA SER A 544 -24.65 23.43 -8.08
C SER A 544 -24.43 22.36 -9.15
N ALA A 545 -23.48 21.45 -8.88
CA ALA A 545 -23.05 20.38 -9.79
C ALA A 545 -22.63 19.13 -8.99
N PRO A 546 -23.52 18.13 -8.80
CA PRO A 546 -23.11 16.83 -8.30
C PRO A 546 -22.25 16.10 -9.34
N PHE A 547 -21.24 15.34 -8.89
CA PHE A 547 -20.34 14.59 -9.77
C PHE A 547 -20.01 13.20 -9.25
N THR A 548 -19.48 12.36 -10.14
CA THR A 548 -18.89 11.06 -9.84
C THR A 548 -17.67 10.89 -10.74
N ALA A 549 -16.48 11.04 -10.16
CA ALA A 549 -15.22 10.88 -10.85
C ALA A 549 -14.67 9.48 -10.59
N THR A 550 -14.26 8.76 -11.63
CA THR A 550 -13.64 7.43 -11.51
C THR A 550 -12.27 7.45 -12.17
N PHE A 551 -11.24 6.98 -11.47
CA PHE A 551 -9.86 6.94 -11.97
C PHE A 551 -9.32 5.51 -11.92
N ALA A 552 -8.65 5.10 -13.00
CA ALA A 552 -7.97 3.80 -13.11
C ALA A 552 -6.63 3.77 -12.34
N GLN A 553 -6.71 4.10 -11.05
CA GLN A 553 -5.60 4.02 -10.11
C GLN A 553 -6.09 3.43 -8.78
N ALA A 554 -5.44 2.38 -8.28
CA ALA A 554 -5.64 1.93 -6.91
C ALA A 554 -5.10 2.97 -5.92
N VAL A 555 -5.93 3.32 -4.92
CA VAL A 555 -5.59 4.15 -3.76
C VAL A 555 -5.79 3.30 -2.50
N PRO A 556 -4.83 3.24 -1.56
CA PRO A 556 -4.99 2.39 -0.38
C PRO A 556 -6.12 2.87 0.53
N VAL A 557 -6.88 1.91 1.07
CA VAL A 557 -7.85 2.15 2.15
C VAL A 557 -7.13 2.81 3.33
N GLY A 558 -7.70 3.87 3.89
CA GLY A 558 -7.07 4.67 4.93
C GLY A 558 -6.46 6.00 4.47
N HIS A 559 -6.23 6.20 3.16
CA HIS A 559 -5.84 7.50 2.60
C HIS A 559 -6.99 8.51 2.67
N PHE A 560 -6.70 9.80 2.44
CA PHE A 560 -7.69 10.88 2.34
C PHE A 560 -7.66 11.50 0.94
N ILE A 561 -8.83 11.82 0.38
CA ILE A 561 -8.94 12.48 -0.92
C ILE A 561 -9.11 13.99 -0.73
N SER A 562 -8.38 14.78 -1.51
CA SER A 562 -8.59 16.22 -1.68
C SER A 562 -8.80 16.56 -3.16
N ALA A 563 -9.40 17.70 -3.43
CA ALA A 563 -9.58 18.19 -4.79
C ALA A 563 -9.49 19.73 -4.89
N THR A 564 -9.09 20.23 -6.06
CA THR A 564 -9.24 21.65 -6.43
C THR A 564 -10.24 21.79 -7.59
N ALA A 565 -10.79 22.99 -7.79
CA ALA A 565 -11.60 23.35 -8.95
C ALA A 565 -10.97 24.52 -9.70
N THR A 566 -10.91 24.44 -11.03
CA THR A 566 -10.43 25.52 -11.92
C THR A 566 -11.54 25.98 -12.88
N ASP A 567 -11.80 27.29 -12.94
CA ASP A 567 -12.77 27.90 -13.87
C ASP A 567 -12.22 28.07 -15.31
N PRO A 568 -13.06 28.37 -16.32
CA PRO A 568 -12.62 28.59 -17.69
C PRO A 568 -11.67 29.78 -17.91
N ALA A 569 -11.55 30.68 -16.94
CA ALA A 569 -10.62 31.80 -16.95
C ALA A 569 -9.32 31.51 -16.17
N GLY A 570 -9.14 30.27 -15.68
CA GLY A 570 -7.94 29.79 -15.01
C GLY A 570 -7.92 29.97 -13.49
N ASN A 571 -8.95 30.57 -12.90
CA ASN A 571 -9.04 30.77 -11.45
C ASN A 571 -9.16 29.40 -10.78
N THR A 572 -8.20 29.06 -9.91
CA THR A 572 -8.17 27.77 -9.22
C THR A 572 -8.32 27.95 -7.72
N SER A 573 -9.18 27.11 -7.12
CA SER A 573 -9.44 27.06 -5.68
C SER A 573 -8.23 26.62 -4.86
N GLU A 574 -8.33 26.80 -3.55
CA GLU A 574 -7.60 26.01 -2.56
C GLU A 574 -8.01 24.53 -2.63
N PHE A 575 -7.35 23.67 -1.85
CA PHE A 575 -7.77 22.28 -1.70
C PHE A 575 -9.05 22.16 -0.84
N SER A 576 -9.90 21.21 -1.22
CA SER A 576 -11.05 20.79 -0.41
C SER A 576 -10.64 20.26 0.96
N GLY A 577 -11.60 20.25 1.88
CA GLY A 577 -11.57 19.35 3.04
C GLY A 577 -11.44 17.88 2.59
N PRO A 578 -10.90 16.99 3.46
CA PRO A 578 -10.73 15.59 3.13
C PRO A 578 -12.08 14.90 2.90
N GLY A 579 -12.25 14.28 1.72
CA GLY A 579 -13.49 13.66 1.23
C GLY A 579 -13.85 12.33 1.87
N GLY A 580 -13.84 12.30 3.21
CA GLY A 580 -13.78 11.08 3.99
C GLY A 580 -12.42 10.38 3.87
N THR A 581 -12.26 9.32 4.66
CA THR A 581 -11.20 8.33 4.46
C THR A 581 -11.60 7.43 3.29
N VAL A 582 -10.65 7.09 2.42
CA VAL A 582 -10.82 6.10 1.35
C VAL A 582 -11.23 4.77 1.99
N THR A 583 -12.43 4.32 1.63
CA THR A 583 -13.00 3.03 2.03
C THR A 583 -12.79 2.01 0.92
N ALA A 584 -12.92 0.72 1.26
CA ALA A 584 -13.10 -0.28 0.21
C ALA A 584 -14.43 0.01 -0.52
N ALA A 585 -14.45 -0.17 -1.83
CA ALA A 585 -15.69 -0.53 -2.48
C ALA A 585 -16.09 -1.91 -1.94
N GLU A 586 -17.36 -2.06 -1.56
CA GLU A 586 -17.90 -3.39 -1.28
C GLU A 586 -18.04 -4.11 -2.62
N LEU A 587 -17.68 -5.40 -2.65
CA LEU A 587 -17.80 -6.22 -3.85
C LEU A 587 -19.26 -6.60 -4.05
N ASP A 588 -19.63 -6.78 -5.31
CA ASP A 588 -20.92 -7.17 -5.87
C ASP A 588 -20.52 -7.93 -7.14
N ASP A 589 -20.24 -9.22 -7.00
CA ASP A 589 -19.49 -10.00 -8.00
C ASP A 589 -20.37 -10.55 -9.15
N ASP A 590 -21.71 -10.54 -9.00
CA ASP A 590 -22.65 -10.93 -10.06
C ASP A 590 -23.60 -9.82 -10.55
N GLY A 591 -23.70 -8.69 -9.83
CA GLY A 591 -24.42 -7.49 -10.26
C GLY A 591 -25.89 -7.42 -9.86
N ASP A 592 -26.34 -8.18 -8.87
CA ASP A 592 -27.73 -8.20 -8.40
C ASP A 592 -28.14 -6.95 -7.57
N GLY A 593 -27.15 -6.23 -7.03
CA GLY A 593 -27.32 -5.04 -6.19
C GLY A 593 -27.14 -5.28 -4.68
N LYS A 594 -26.69 -6.46 -4.26
CA LYS A 594 -26.28 -6.82 -2.89
C LYS A 594 -24.75 -6.84 -2.82
N PRO A 595 -24.16 -6.28 -1.76
CA PRO A 595 -22.75 -6.52 -1.49
C PRO A 595 -22.51 -7.98 -1.10
N ASN A 596 -21.41 -8.61 -1.54
CA ASN A 596 -21.00 -9.98 -1.15
C ASN A 596 -20.98 -10.28 0.37
N SER A 597 -21.03 -9.24 1.22
CA SER A 597 -21.07 -9.31 2.69
C SER A 597 -22.50 -9.36 3.28
N GLN A 598 -23.51 -9.17 2.43
CA GLN A 598 -24.95 -9.08 2.70
C GLN A 598 -25.74 -9.85 1.63
N ASP A 599 -25.08 -10.84 1.03
CA ASP A 599 -25.53 -11.64 -0.10
C ASP A 599 -25.38 -13.13 0.26
N ASN A 600 -26.48 -13.89 0.16
CA ASN A 600 -26.53 -15.33 0.40
C ASN A 600 -26.32 -16.19 -0.85
N CYS A 601 -26.17 -15.60 -2.05
CA CYS A 601 -25.62 -16.25 -3.24
C CYS A 601 -24.59 -15.38 -4.01
N PRO A 602 -23.38 -15.08 -3.47
CA PRO A 602 -22.36 -14.16 -4.03
C PRO A 602 -21.72 -14.49 -5.41
N ALA A 603 -22.39 -15.26 -6.24
CA ALA A 603 -22.04 -15.58 -7.62
C ALA A 603 -23.26 -15.98 -8.49
N VAL A 604 -24.49 -15.87 -7.97
CA VAL A 604 -25.75 -16.28 -8.60
C VAL A 604 -26.89 -15.31 -8.23
N ALA A 605 -26.86 -14.15 -8.89
CA ALA A 605 -27.73 -12.98 -8.67
C ALA A 605 -29.18 -13.27 -8.22
N ASN A 606 -29.48 -12.97 -6.95
CA ASN A 606 -30.79 -13.17 -6.32
C ASN A 606 -31.24 -11.93 -5.50
N PRO A 607 -31.76 -10.86 -6.15
CA PRO A 607 -32.04 -9.57 -5.50
C PRO A 607 -33.06 -9.59 -4.36
N ASP A 608 -33.88 -10.64 -4.27
CA ASP A 608 -34.83 -10.85 -3.18
C ASP A 608 -34.19 -11.49 -1.94
N GLN A 609 -33.03 -12.14 -2.08
CA GLN A 609 -32.27 -12.82 -1.03
C GLN A 609 -33.11 -13.88 -0.30
N ALA A 610 -33.95 -14.59 -1.07
CA ALA A 610 -34.76 -15.69 -0.53
C ALA A 610 -33.86 -16.79 0.04
N ASP A 611 -34.17 -17.21 1.26
CA ASP A 611 -33.55 -18.29 2.05
C ASP A 611 -34.73 -18.87 2.86
N ARG A 612 -35.03 -20.15 2.66
CA ARG A 612 -36.29 -20.77 3.11
C ARG A 612 -36.14 -21.59 4.38
N ASP A 613 -35.01 -22.26 4.58
CA ASP A 613 -34.75 -23.07 5.77
C ASP A 613 -33.90 -22.34 6.82
N GLY A 614 -33.22 -21.24 6.43
CA GLY A 614 -32.51 -20.33 7.32
C GLY A 614 -31.04 -20.71 7.55
N ASP A 615 -30.43 -21.49 6.65
CA ASP A 615 -29.02 -21.93 6.77
C ASP A 615 -28.01 -20.80 6.44
N GLY A 616 -28.43 -19.80 5.66
CA GLY A 616 -27.63 -18.65 5.22
C GLY A 616 -27.12 -18.72 3.78
N ILE A 617 -27.47 -19.77 3.03
CA ILE A 617 -27.33 -19.90 1.58
C ILE A 617 -28.69 -19.56 0.94
N GLY A 618 -28.69 -18.85 -0.20
CA GLY A 618 -29.94 -18.47 -0.86
C GLY A 618 -30.58 -19.60 -1.68
N ASP A 619 -31.91 -19.56 -1.80
CA ASP A 619 -32.76 -20.39 -2.67
C ASP A 619 -32.23 -20.54 -4.12
N ALA A 620 -31.46 -19.55 -4.60
CA ALA A 620 -30.91 -19.52 -5.95
C ALA A 620 -29.62 -20.35 -6.12
N CYS A 621 -28.99 -20.77 -5.02
CA CYS A 621 -27.73 -21.51 -5.00
C CYS A 621 -27.70 -22.72 -4.06
N ASP A 622 -28.72 -22.95 -3.23
CA ASP A 622 -28.89 -24.18 -2.43
C ASP A 622 -29.57 -25.34 -3.22
N PRO A 623 -29.01 -26.58 -3.19
CA PRO A 623 -29.61 -27.76 -3.82
C PRO A 623 -30.31 -28.73 -2.85
N ILE A 624 -31.63 -28.89 -3.00
CA ILE A 624 -32.47 -29.78 -2.19
C ILE A 624 -32.02 -31.25 -2.28
N ILE A 625 -31.84 -31.91 -1.12
CA ILE A 625 -31.48 -33.33 -0.98
C ILE A 625 -32.67 -34.13 -0.40
N ILE A 626 -32.95 -35.31 -0.97
CA ILE A 626 -34.02 -36.22 -0.52
C ILE A 626 -33.45 -37.62 -0.23
N GLY A 627 -33.76 -38.17 0.94
CA GLY A 627 -33.48 -39.57 1.30
C GLY A 627 -32.72 -39.73 2.61
N ASP A 628 -32.89 -40.89 3.25
CA ASP A 628 -32.08 -41.28 4.42
C ASP A 628 -31.71 -42.78 4.36
N ARG A 629 -32.40 -43.68 5.06
CA ARG A 629 -31.90 -45.06 5.27
C ARG A 629 -32.91 -46.19 4.99
N VAL A 630 -32.36 -47.37 4.70
CA VAL A 630 -33.04 -48.68 4.82
C VAL A 630 -32.25 -49.54 5.81
N TRP A 631 -32.88 -50.08 6.85
CA TRP A 631 -32.20 -50.84 7.92
C TRP A 631 -32.92 -52.13 8.30
N ASN A 632 -32.15 -53.02 8.92
CA ASN A 632 -32.65 -54.18 9.64
C ASN A 632 -33.21 -53.69 10.99
N ASP A 633 -34.53 -53.55 11.04
CA ASP A 633 -35.30 -53.25 12.23
C ASP A 633 -35.34 -54.53 13.09
N ALA A 634 -34.62 -54.51 14.21
CA ALA A 634 -34.23 -55.72 14.92
C ALA A 634 -35.15 -56.10 16.09
N ASP A 635 -35.81 -55.13 16.69
CA ASP A 635 -36.80 -55.33 17.77
C ASP A 635 -38.25 -55.00 17.34
N MET A 636 -38.44 -54.61 16.07
CA MET A 636 -39.72 -54.43 15.39
C MET A 636 -40.53 -53.20 15.84
N ASP A 637 -39.89 -52.19 16.41
CA ASP A 637 -40.57 -50.99 16.92
C ASP A 637 -40.92 -49.94 15.84
N GLY A 638 -40.29 -50.01 14.66
CA GLY A 638 -40.54 -49.11 13.53
C GLY A 638 -39.82 -47.75 13.60
N LEU A 639 -38.91 -47.58 14.55
CA LEU A 639 -37.94 -46.48 14.62
C LEU A 639 -36.58 -46.96 14.10
N GLN A 640 -35.57 -46.10 14.13
CA GLN A 640 -34.21 -46.42 13.69
C GLN A 640 -33.22 -46.17 14.83
N ASP A 641 -32.83 -47.25 15.51
CA ASP A 641 -32.22 -47.15 16.84
C ASP A 641 -30.70 -47.38 16.88
N ALA A 642 -30.09 -47.17 18.06
CA ALA A 642 -28.65 -46.95 18.24
C ALA A 642 -27.82 -48.26 18.27
N GLY A 643 -27.97 -49.07 17.23
CA GLY A 643 -27.26 -50.33 17.00
C GLY A 643 -27.63 -51.01 15.68
N GLU A 644 -28.69 -50.53 15.02
CA GLU A 644 -29.29 -51.18 13.87
C GLU A 644 -28.46 -51.00 12.59
N ILE A 645 -28.29 -52.10 11.87
CA ILE A 645 -27.46 -52.15 10.67
C ILE A 645 -28.27 -51.80 9.42
N GLY A 646 -27.65 -51.05 8.51
CA GLY A 646 -28.28 -50.72 7.23
C GLY A 646 -28.32 -51.95 6.31
N ILE A 647 -29.33 -52.03 5.45
CA ILE A 647 -29.42 -53.07 4.43
C ILE A 647 -28.77 -52.54 3.13
N PRO A 648 -27.59 -53.03 2.74
CA PRO A 648 -26.89 -52.56 1.54
C PRO A 648 -27.45 -53.20 0.28
N GLY A 649 -27.36 -52.50 -0.85
CA GLY A 649 -27.79 -53.07 -2.14
C GLY A 649 -29.30 -53.07 -2.38
N VAL A 650 -30.08 -52.34 -1.58
CA VAL A 650 -31.52 -52.12 -1.82
C VAL A 650 -31.68 -51.06 -2.90
N LYS A 651 -32.35 -51.38 -3.99
CA LYS A 651 -32.57 -50.47 -5.12
C LYS A 651 -33.73 -49.51 -4.82
N VAL A 652 -33.48 -48.21 -4.94
CA VAL A 652 -34.44 -47.15 -4.59
C VAL A 652 -34.66 -46.22 -5.79
N ASN A 653 -35.92 -45.88 -6.07
CA ASN A 653 -36.37 -44.98 -7.12
C ASN A 653 -36.93 -43.69 -6.51
N LEU A 654 -36.69 -42.55 -7.16
CA LEU A 654 -37.38 -41.28 -6.89
C LEU A 654 -38.38 -41.02 -8.02
N LEU A 655 -39.64 -40.81 -7.66
CA LEU A 655 -40.74 -40.50 -8.57
C LEU A 655 -41.15 -39.04 -8.40
N ASN A 656 -41.56 -38.40 -9.50
CA ASN A 656 -42.19 -37.09 -9.48
C ASN A 656 -43.71 -37.18 -9.17
N SER A 657 -44.36 -36.03 -9.05
CA SER A 657 -45.81 -35.90 -8.81
C SER A 657 -46.73 -36.53 -9.87
N SER A 658 -46.19 -36.98 -11.01
CA SER A 658 -46.91 -37.75 -12.04
C SER A 658 -46.63 -39.26 -11.96
N ASN A 659 -46.02 -39.75 -10.87
CA ASN A 659 -45.57 -41.12 -10.65
C ASN A 659 -44.59 -41.65 -11.72
N VAL A 660 -43.83 -40.76 -12.36
CA VAL A 660 -42.75 -41.13 -13.28
C VAL A 660 -41.43 -41.18 -12.50
N VAL A 661 -40.69 -42.28 -12.61
CA VAL A 661 -39.33 -42.41 -12.06
C VAL A 661 -38.42 -41.39 -12.75
N ILE A 662 -37.85 -40.47 -11.97
CA ILE A 662 -36.92 -39.43 -12.42
C ILE A 662 -35.47 -39.74 -12.05
N ALA A 663 -35.24 -40.56 -11.02
CA ALA A 663 -33.92 -41.04 -10.63
C ALA A 663 -33.99 -42.44 -9.99
N THR A 664 -32.88 -43.17 -10.02
CA THR A 664 -32.70 -44.46 -9.34
C THR A 664 -31.33 -44.47 -8.68
N THR A 665 -31.25 -44.98 -7.46
CA THR A 665 -30.03 -45.17 -6.68
C THR A 665 -30.06 -46.54 -5.98
N THR A 666 -29.06 -46.84 -5.15
CA THR A 666 -28.98 -48.09 -4.38
C THR A 666 -28.30 -47.82 -3.05
N THR A 667 -28.78 -48.45 -1.97
CA THR A 667 -28.28 -48.18 -0.61
C THR A 667 -26.81 -48.55 -0.43
N GLY A 668 -26.08 -47.70 0.30
CA GLY A 668 -24.68 -47.89 0.67
C GLY A 668 -24.47 -49.02 1.69
N SER A 669 -23.22 -49.25 2.07
CA SER A 669 -22.82 -50.24 3.10
C SER A 669 -23.42 -49.98 4.50
N ASP A 670 -23.93 -48.77 4.70
CA ASP A 670 -24.58 -48.22 5.89
C ASP A 670 -26.12 -48.18 5.77
N GLY A 671 -26.67 -48.63 4.63
CA GLY A 671 -28.10 -48.55 4.30
C GLY A 671 -28.55 -47.20 3.74
N ILE A 672 -27.66 -46.22 3.59
CA ILE A 672 -28.03 -44.84 3.22
C ILE A 672 -28.26 -44.71 1.72
N TYR A 673 -29.26 -43.92 1.32
CA TYR A 673 -29.53 -43.53 -0.06
C TYR A 673 -29.87 -42.03 -0.15
N ARG A 674 -29.51 -41.37 -1.25
CA ARG A 674 -29.78 -39.94 -1.47
C ARG A 674 -30.09 -39.63 -2.94
N PHE A 675 -30.89 -38.61 -3.15
CA PHE A 675 -31.17 -37.94 -4.41
C PHE A 675 -30.98 -36.43 -4.26
N GLN A 676 -30.66 -35.73 -5.34
CA GLN A 676 -30.60 -34.27 -5.41
C GLN A 676 -31.65 -33.79 -6.42
N VAL A 677 -32.39 -32.74 -6.08
CA VAL A 677 -33.40 -32.11 -6.95
C VAL A 677 -33.26 -30.59 -6.94
N ASN A 678 -33.60 -29.95 -8.05
CA ASN A 678 -33.44 -28.50 -8.23
C ASN A 678 -34.77 -27.73 -8.17
N ASP A 679 -35.90 -28.44 -8.15
CA ASP A 679 -37.24 -27.87 -8.20
C ASP A 679 -38.04 -28.26 -6.93
N PRO A 680 -38.58 -27.29 -6.16
CA PRO A 680 -39.50 -27.59 -5.06
C PRO A 680 -40.78 -28.29 -5.56
N GLY A 681 -41.19 -29.38 -4.91
CA GLY A 681 -42.38 -30.12 -5.35
C GLY A 681 -42.72 -31.34 -4.50
N THR A 682 -43.77 -32.05 -4.93
CA THR A 682 -44.15 -33.35 -4.35
C THR A 682 -43.39 -34.47 -5.07
N TYR A 683 -42.64 -35.25 -4.28
CA TYR A 683 -41.89 -36.42 -4.74
C TYR A 683 -42.42 -37.69 -4.08
N THR A 684 -41.97 -38.86 -4.53
CA THR A 684 -42.23 -40.14 -3.84
C THR A 684 -41.01 -41.01 -3.93
N VAL A 685 -40.51 -41.47 -2.79
CA VAL A 685 -39.46 -42.47 -2.72
C VAL A 685 -40.11 -43.84 -2.82
N GLN A 686 -39.53 -44.72 -3.64
CA GLN A 686 -40.01 -46.08 -3.86
C GLN A 686 -38.87 -47.09 -3.75
N LEU A 687 -39.05 -48.15 -2.96
CA LEU A 687 -38.20 -49.34 -3.07
C LEU A 687 -38.64 -50.13 -4.30
N ASP A 688 -37.69 -50.49 -5.16
CA ASP A 688 -37.98 -51.17 -6.41
C ASP A 688 -38.53 -52.59 -6.16
N ALA A 689 -39.55 -53.00 -6.93
CA ALA A 689 -40.17 -54.32 -6.77
C ALA A 689 -39.19 -55.49 -6.96
N SER A 690 -38.08 -55.28 -7.69
CA SER A 690 -37.02 -56.30 -7.83
C SER A 690 -36.37 -56.72 -6.49
N ASN A 691 -36.38 -55.85 -5.46
CA ASN A 691 -35.81 -56.18 -4.15
C ASN A 691 -36.52 -57.37 -3.48
N PHE A 692 -37.82 -57.56 -3.73
CA PHE A 692 -38.67 -58.54 -3.05
C PHE A 692 -38.87 -59.84 -3.86
N THR A 693 -38.31 -59.92 -5.06
CA THR A 693 -38.33 -61.16 -5.86
C THR A 693 -37.28 -62.15 -5.36
N THR A 694 -37.45 -63.46 -5.63
CA THR A 694 -36.52 -64.51 -5.17
C THR A 694 -35.07 -64.20 -5.58
N GLY A 695 -34.20 -64.00 -4.58
CA GLY A 695 -32.79 -63.60 -4.78
C GLY A 695 -32.54 -62.10 -4.85
N GLY A 696 -33.58 -61.27 -4.66
CA GLY A 696 -33.47 -59.84 -4.39
C GLY A 696 -33.12 -59.53 -2.93
N THR A 697 -32.65 -58.32 -2.67
CA THR A 697 -32.06 -57.88 -1.40
C THR A 697 -33.02 -57.96 -0.20
N LEU A 698 -34.33 -57.87 -0.43
CA LEU A 698 -35.40 -57.92 0.57
C LEU A 698 -36.32 -59.15 0.37
N SER A 699 -35.80 -60.23 -0.23
CA SER A 699 -36.46 -61.54 -0.29
C SER A 699 -36.45 -62.20 1.10
N GLY A 700 -37.63 -62.48 1.69
CA GLY A 700 -37.73 -62.99 3.07
C GLY A 700 -37.61 -61.90 4.15
N TRP A 701 -38.12 -60.69 3.85
CA TRP A 701 -38.13 -59.55 4.78
C TRP A 701 -39.51 -58.93 4.89
N VAL A 702 -39.92 -58.59 6.11
CA VAL A 702 -41.23 -58.01 6.46
C VAL A 702 -41.05 -56.56 6.90
N SER A 703 -41.85 -55.65 6.34
CA SER A 703 -41.81 -54.21 6.62
C SER A 703 -42.39 -53.90 8.00
N THR A 704 -41.57 -53.40 8.91
CA THR A 704 -41.98 -52.94 10.25
C THR A 704 -42.57 -51.54 10.20
N THR A 705 -41.97 -50.66 9.38
CA THR A 705 -42.29 -49.22 9.26
C THR A 705 -43.64 -48.87 8.57
N GLY A 706 -44.58 -49.82 8.50
CA GLY A 706 -45.98 -49.55 8.15
C GLY A 706 -46.49 -50.15 6.83
N PRO A 707 -47.77 -49.89 6.48
CA PRO A 707 -48.56 -50.73 5.57
C PRO A 707 -48.33 -50.51 4.07
N SER A 708 -47.26 -49.83 3.66
CA SER A 708 -46.90 -49.64 2.25
C SER A 708 -45.44 -50.03 2.00
N GLN A 709 -45.19 -51.35 1.93
CA GLN A 709 -43.92 -52.06 1.73
C GLN A 709 -42.95 -51.52 0.65
N GLN A 710 -43.35 -50.52 -0.16
CA GLN A 710 -42.58 -50.09 -1.32
C GLN A 710 -42.58 -48.58 -1.57
N THR A 711 -43.36 -47.74 -0.87
CA THR A 711 -43.52 -46.32 -1.28
C THR A 711 -43.80 -45.36 -0.12
N LYS A 712 -43.22 -44.15 -0.15
CA LYS A 712 -43.43 -43.06 0.81
C LYS A 712 -43.40 -41.71 0.07
N SER A 713 -44.50 -40.94 0.15
CA SER A 713 -44.64 -39.64 -0.56
C SER A 713 -44.15 -38.46 0.28
N VAL A 714 -43.68 -37.41 -0.40
CA VAL A 714 -42.81 -36.35 0.14
C VAL A 714 -43.28 -34.97 -0.29
N THR A 715 -43.25 -34.00 0.63
CA THR A 715 -43.23 -32.56 0.34
C THR A 715 -42.04 -31.94 1.06
N VAL A 716 -41.48 -30.86 0.50
CA VAL A 716 -40.14 -30.32 0.84
C VAL A 716 -39.94 -29.98 2.32
N ASP A 717 -41.02 -29.80 3.09
CA ASP A 717 -40.99 -29.52 4.54
C ASP A 717 -40.47 -30.69 5.42
N ASN A 718 -40.12 -31.84 4.84
CA ASN A 718 -39.39 -32.93 5.48
C ASN A 718 -38.50 -33.66 4.45
N LEU A 719 -37.28 -34.03 4.83
CA LEU A 719 -36.23 -34.51 3.90
C LEU A 719 -35.70 -35.93 4.21
N THR A 720 -35.84 -36.43 5.43
CA THR A 720 -35.38 -37.78 5.82
C THR A 720 -36.45 -38.82 5.53
N TYR A 721 -36.06 -39.94 4.90
CA TYR A 721 -37.01 -40.96 4.45
C TYR A 721 -36.49 -42.38 4.66
N ASP A 722 -37.31 -43.11 5.39
CA ASP A 722 -36.87 -44.23 6.21
C ASP A 722 -37.75 -45.47 6.00
N PHE A 723 -37.12 -46.64 5.85
CA PHE A 723 -37.76 -47.95 5.72
C PHE A 723 -37.04 -49.04 6.56
N GLY A 724 -37.67 -49.49 7.64
CA GLY A 724 -37.21 -50.62 8.48
C GLY A 724 -37.84 -51.95 8.06
N TYR A 725 -37.05 -53.03 8.17
CA TYR A 725 -37.45 -54.41 7.88
C TYR A 725 -36.85 -55.42 8.87
N VAL A 726 -37.61 -56.44 9.21
CA VAL A 726 -37.16 -57.65 9.93
C VAL A 726 -37.18 -58.86 8.98
N ARG A 727 -36.51 -59.97 9.30
CA ARG A 727 -36.58 -61.21 8.51
C ARG A 727 -37.70 -62.16 8.94
N ASP A 728 -38.12 -62.96 7.96
CA ASP A 728 -39.07 -64.06 8.04
C ASP A 728 -38.45 -65.20 7.22
N GLY A 729 -37.92 -66.21 7.92
CA GLY A 729 -36.94 -67.17 7.41
C GLY A 729 -37.50 -68.31 6.57
N ASP A 730 -38.72 -68.76 6.86
CA ASP A 730 -39.41 -69.81 6.11
C ASP A 730 -40.70 -69.35 5.39
N GLY A 731 -41.22 -68.17 5.73
CA GLY A 731 -42.32 -67.52 5.04
C GLY A 731 -43.72 -67.81 5.58
N ASP A 732 -43.85 -68.25 6.84
CA ASP A 732 -45.16 -68.53 7.44
C ASP A 732 -45.95 -67.27 7.85
N GLY A 733 -45.25 -66.15 8.07
CA GLY A 733 -45.80 -64.86 8.49
C GLY A 733 -45.40 -64.40 9.90
N VAL A 734 -44.63 -65.19 10.65
CA VAL A 734 -44.02 -64.86 11.95
C VAL A 734 -42.52 -64.57 11.75
N PRO A 735 -42.04 -63.34 11.99
CA PRO A 735 -40.62 -63.00 11.84
C PRO A 735 -39.67 -63.76 12.79
N ASP A 736 -38.44 -64.07 12.34
CA ASP A 736 -37.42 -64.86 13.06
C ASP A 736 -37.31 -64.55 14.58
N PRO A 737 -37.35 -63.28 15.06
CA PRO A 737 -37.20 -62.94 16.49
C PRO A 737 -38.43 -63.22 17.36
N ARG A 738 -39.53 -63.69 16.76
CA ARG A 738 -40.85 -63.88 17.40
C ARG A 738 -41.48 -65.24 17.11
N ASP A 739 -40.77 -66.07 16.36
CA ASP A 739 -41.16 -67.41 15.96
C ASP A 739 -40.55 -68.45 16.92
N ASN A 740 -41.35 -69.42 17.38
CA ASN A 740 -40.86 -70.52 18.21
C ASN A 740 -40.35 -71.74 17.41
N CYS A 741 -40.57 -71.78 16.08
CA CYS A 741 -39.87 -72.69 15.16
C CYS A 741 -39.28 -71.97 13.91
N PRO A 742 -38.25 -71.08 14.04
CA PRO A 742 -37.67 -70.20 12.97
C PRO A 742 -37.10 -70.82 11.67
N ALA A 743 -37.47 -72.04 11.33
CA ALA A 743 -37.14 -72.75 10.10
C ALA A 743 -38.18 -73.81 9.69
N VAL A 744 -39.33 -73.93 10.40
CA VAL A 744 -40.35 -74.97 10.23
C VAL A 744 -41.78 -74.42 10.43
N ALA A 745 -42.15 -73.44 9.61
CA ALA A 745 -43.48 -72.85 9.36
C ALA A 745 -44.65 -73.44 10.19
N ASN A 746 -44.95 -72.80 11.32
CA ASN A 746 -45.97 -73.18 12.30
C ASN A 746 -46.78 -71.93 12.74
N ALA A 747 -47.49 -71.30 11.81
CA ALA A 747 -48.11 -69.98 12.01
C ALA A 747 -49.25 -69.92 13.06
N ASP A 748 -49.58 -71.02 13.74
CA ASP A 748 -50.42 -71.03 14.94
C ASP A 748 -49.62 -70.96 16.27
N GLN A 749 -48.29 -71.09 16.20
CA GLN A 749 -47.31 -70.86 17.28
C GLN A 749 -47.67 -71.58 18.57
N LYS A 750 -48.10 -72.84 18.43
CA LYS A 750 -48.34 -73.71 19.58
C LYS A 750 -47.04 -74.07 20.28
N ASN A 751 -47.19 -74.34 21.56
CA ASN A 751 -46.19 -74.76 22.52
C ASN A 751 -47.03 -75.27 23.71
N ASN A 752 -47.01 -76.58 23.96
CA ASN A 752 -47.93 -77.24 24.89
C ASN A 752 -47.43 -77.24 26.34
N ASP A 753 -46.11 -77.23 26.55
CA ASP A 753 -45.44 -77.31 27.85
C ASP A 753 -45.03 -75.94 28.45
N GLY A 754 -44.71 -74.96 27.62
CA GLY A 754 -44.17 -73.65 27.98
C GLY A 754 -42.69 -73.41 27.63
N ASP A 755 -42.04 -74.25 26.80
CA ASP A 755 -40.60 -74.14 26.44
C ASP A 755 -40.28 -72.94 25.51
N SER A 756 -39.06 -72.90 24.99
CA SER A 756 -38.56 -72.06 23.90
C SER A 756 -38.90 -72.54 22.49
N LEU A 757 -39.26 -73.82 22.29
CA LEU A 757 -39.67 -74.40 21.01
C LEU A 757 -41.20 -74.33 20.82
N GLY A 758 -41.75 -75.14 19.92
CA GLY A 758 -43.18 -75.34 19.74
C GLY A 758 -43.48 -76.69 19.09
N ASP A 759 -44.73 -77.17 19.14
CA ASP A 759 -45.14 -78.57 18.84
C ASP A 759 -44.65 -79.14 17.48
N VAL A 760 -44.24 -78.27 16.56
CA VAL A 760 -43.80 -78.62 15.19
C VAL A 760 -42.27 -78.84 15.11
N CYS A 761 -41.52 -78.39 16.12
CA CYS A 761 -40.06 -78.50 16.21
C CYS A 761 -39.52 -78.98 17.57
N ASP A 762 -40.37 -79.15 18.59
CA ASP A 762 -40.05 -79.87 19.82
C ASP A 762 -39.99 -81.40 19.58
N PRO A 763 -39.21 -82.15 20.37
CA PRO A 763 -39.29 -83.62 20.46
C PRO A 763 -39.85 -84.18 21.80
N ASP A 764 -40.35 -83.35 22.73
CA ASP A 764 -40.88 -83.74 24.05
C ASP A 764 -42.04 -82.79 24.46
N ASP A 765 -43.16 -82.86 23.73
CA ASP A 765 -44.29 -81.89 23.71
C ASP A 765 -44.94 -81.53 25.08
N ASP A 766 -44.67 -82.26 26.16
CA ASP A 766 -45.11 -81.91 27.53
C ASP A 766 -43.98 -81.86 28.59
N ASN A 767 -42.74 -82.12 28.17
CA ASN A 767 -41.51 -82.08 28.97
C ASN A 767 -41.49 -83.03 30.19
N ASP A 768 -42.19 -84.19 30.14
CA ASP A 768 -42.04 -85.24 31.16
C ASP A 768 -40.64 -85.89 31.14
N GLY A 769 -39.99 -85.88 29.98
CA GLY A 769 -38.72 -86.56 29.70
C GLY A 769 -38.86 -87.82 28.84
N THR A 770 -40.06 -88.09 28.31
CA THR A 770 -40.38 -89.17 27.38
C THR A 770 -40.72 -88.58 26.02
N PRO A 771 -39.82 -88.66 25.01
CA PRO A 771 -40.08 -88.08 23.70
C PRO A 771 -41.36 -88.63 23.04
N ASP A 772 -42.19 -87.77 22.43
CA ASP A 772 -43.52 -88.08 21.87
C ASP A 772 -43.56 -89.33 20.98
N SER A 773 -42.46 -89.62 20.27
CA SER A 773 -42.29 -90.85 19.48
C SER A 773 -42.35 -92.18 20.27
N THR A 774 -42.35 -92.11 21.60
CA THR A 774 -42.31 -93.23 22.55
C THR A 774 -43.24 -93.08 23.75
N ASP A 775 -43.94 -91.95 23.85
CA ASP A 775 -44.82 -91.59 24.96
C ASP A 775 -46.25 -92.13 24.73
N ASN A 776 -46.92 -92.58 25.79
CA ASN A 776 -48.32 -92.99 25.78
C ASN A 776 -49.33 -91.86 26.12
N CYS A 777 -48.88 -90.69 26.56
CA CYS A 777 -49.69 -89.50 26.84
C CYS A 777 -49.05 -88.17 26.40
N SER A 778 -48.48 -88.12 25.19
CA SER A 778 -47.59 -87.06 24.63
C SER A 778 -48.07 -85.60 24.53
N LEU A 779 -48.95 -85.15 25.41
CA LEU A 779 -49.41 -83.77 25.64
C LEU A 779 -49.79 -83.55 27.14
N VAL A 780 -49.61 -84.56 28.01
CA VAL A 780 -50.12 -84.66 29.39
C VAL A 780 -49.12 -85.41 30.29
N ALA A 781 -48.02 -84.73 30.61
CA ALA A 781 -46.82 -85.24 31.27
C ALA A 781 -47.04 -86.31 32.37
N ASN A 782 -46.52 -87.52 32.15
CA ASN A 782 -46.73 -88.70 32.98
C ASN A 782 -45.47 -89.57 33.12
N ALA A 783 -44.37 -88.99 33.61
CA ALA A 783 -42.99 -89.54 33.56
C ALA A 783 -42.71 -90.90 34.26
N ASP A 784 -43.72 -91.61 34.76
CA ASP A 784 -43.63 -93.03 35.11
C ASP A 784 -44.17 -93.98 34.01
N GLN A 785 -44.79 -93.41 32.96
CA GLN A 785 -45.40 -94.05 31.80
C GLN A 785 -46.35 -95.17 32.20
N LYS A 786 -47.08 -94.98 33.31
CA LYS A 786 -48.03 -95.96 33.83
C LYS A 786 -49.19 -96.15 32.83
N ASN A 787 -49.53 -97.41 32.64
CA ASN A 787 -50.54 -97.94 31.73
C ASN A 787 -50.98 -99.25 32.38
N THR A 788 -52.22 -99.31 32.87
CA THR A 788 -52.64 -100.33 33.84
C THR A 788 -53.28 -101.56 33.19
N ASP A 789 -53.91 -101.40 32.02
CA ASP A 789 -54.57 -102.47 31.26
C ASP A 789 -53.71 -103.09 30.14
N GLY A 790 -52.83 -102.29 29.51
CA GLY A 790 -52.04 -102.64 28.33
C GLY A 790 -52.42 -101.93 27.01
N ASP A 791 -53.20 -100.85 27.04
CA ASP A 791 -53.64 -100.06 25.86
C ASP A 791 -52.50 -99.23 25.22
N ALA A 792 -52.83 -98.29 24.33
CA ALA A 792 -51.96 -97.31 23.73
C ALA A 792 -51.90 -95.97 24.49
N LEU A 793 -52.87 -95.68 25.38
CA LEU A 793 -52.85 -94.52 26.27
C LEU A 793 -52.14 -94.85 27.60
N GLY A 794 -51.66 -93.84 28.32
CA GLY A 794 -51.25 -94.00 29.72
C GLY A 794 -52.33 -93.53 30.70
N ASP A 795 -52.24 -93.94 31.96
CA ASP A 795 -53.21 -93.62 33.02
C ASP A 795 -53.47 -92.10 33.22
N ALA A 796 -52.56 -91.24 32.75
CA ALA A 796 -52.72 -89.80 32.83
C ALA A 796 -53.65 -89.20 31.75
N CYS A 797 -53.93 -89.97 30.69
CA CYS A 797 -54.72 -89.54 29.54
C CYS A 797 -55.77 -90.59 29.07
N ASP A 798 -55.76 -91.80 29.62
CA ASP A 798 -56.85 -92.77 29.50
C ASP A 798 -58.10 -92.32 30.32
N PRO A 799 -59.32 -92.61 29.86
CA PRO A 799 -60.55 -92.45 30.65
C PRO A 799 -61.16 -93.75 31.24
N ASP A 800 -60.51 -94.91 31.11
CA ASP A 800 -60.94 -96.23 31.63
C ASP A 800 -59.68 -97.06 32.02
N ASP A 801 -58.92 -96.59 33.02
CA ASP A 801 -57.56 -96.99 33.45
C ASP A 801 -57.26 -98.51 33.40
N ASP A 802 -58.24 -99.35 33.78
CA ASP A 802 -58.09 -100.82 33.84
C ASP A 802 -58.94 -101.59 32.82
N ASN A 803 -59.72 -100.87 32.01
CA ASN A 803 -60.53 -101.33 30.89
C ASN A 803 -61.60 -102.39 31.26
N ASP A 804 -62.16 -102.33 32.48
CA ASP A 804 -63.34 -103.11 32.84
C ASP A 804 -64.63 -102.65 32.13
N GLY A 805 -64.63 -101.39 31.65
CA GLY A 805 -65.76 -100.71 31.02
C GLY A 805 -66.49 -99.74 31.96
N THR A 806 -65.84 -99.34 33.06
CA THR A 806 -66.33 -98.35 34.03
C THR A 806 -65.33 -97.19 34.09
N PRO A 807 -65.62 -96.04 33.47
CA PRO A 807 -64.71 -94.90 33.50
C PRO A 807 -64.35 -94.44 34.91
N ASP A 808 -63.07 -94.19 35.16
CA ASP A 808 -62.44 -93.88 36.46
C ASP A 808 -63.22 -92.88 37.34
N PRO A 809 -63.80 -91.77 36.81
CA PRO A 809 -64.61 -90.84 37.60
C PRO A 809 -65.89 -91.44 38.20
N THR A 810 -66.20 -92.71 37.88
CA THR A 810 -67.35 -93.49 38.37
C THR A 810 -66.98 -94.88 38.88
N ASP A 811 -65.70 -95.26 38.86
CA ASP A 811 -65.21 -96.56 39.30
C ASP A 811 -64.78 -96.53 40.78
N ASN A 812 -65.17 -97.55 41.56
CA ASN A 812 -64.75 -97.72 42.95
C ASN A 812 -63.46 -98.56 43.15
N CYS A 813 -62.85 -99.07 42.08
CA CYS A 813 -61.55 -99.74 42.02
C CYS A 813 -60.79 -99.49 40.71
N SER A 814 -60.67 -98.24 40.25
CA SER A 814 -60.12 -97.81 38.94
C SER A 814 -58.68 -98.20 38.55
N LEU A 815 -58.10 -99.25 39.13
CA LEU A 815 -56.78 -99.81 38.84
C LEU A 815 -56.78 -101.36 39.04
N ALA A 816 -57.95 -101.99 39.14
CA ALA A 816 -58.16 -103.38 39.54
C ALA A 816 -59.55 -103.93 39.09
N PRO A 817 -59.67 -104.47 37.84
CA PRO A 817 -60.95 -104.63 37.14
C PRO A 817 -62.05 -105.33 37.91
N ASN A 818 -63.19 -104.65 38.11
CA ASN A 818 -64.27 -105.10 38.99
C ASN A 818 -65.69 -104.82 38.48
N ALA A 819 -65.97 -104.96 37.18
CA ALA A 819 -67.16 -104.54 36.42
C ALA A 819 -68.58 -104.93 36.94
N ASP A 820 -68.72 -105.56 38.11
CA ASP A 820 -69.97 -105.56 38.88
C ASP A 820 -70.05 -104.44 39.96
N GLN A 821 -69.01 -103.59 40.03
CA GLN A 821 -68.85 -102.37 40.84
C GLN A 821 -69.25 -102.56 42.31
N ARG A 822 -68.97 -103.76 42.83
CA ARG A 822 -69.49 -104.20 44.11
C ARG A 822 -68.71 -103.62 45.28
N ASP A 823 -69.42 -102.87 46.10
CA ASP A 823 -69.03 -102.44 47.44
C ASP A 823 -70.02 -103.07 48.44
N THR A 824 -69.52 -103.95 49.32
CA THR A 824 -70.35 -104.73 50.25
C THR A 824 -70.70 -104.00 51.56
N ASP A 825 -69.90 -103.03 52.03
CA ASP A 825 -70.16 -102.32 53.30
C ASP A 825 -70.51 -100.82 53.16
N GLY A 826 -70.28 -100.24 51.97
CA GLY A 826 -70.84 -98.98 51.50
C GLY A 826 -69.94 -97.76 51.70
N ASP A 827 -68.62 -97.95 51.77
CA ASP A 827 -67.65 -96.89 52.04
C ASP A 827 -67.18 -96.11 50.79
N GLY A 828 -67.38 -96.68 49.59
CA GLY A 828 -66.96 -96.10 48.31
C GLY A 828 -65.73 -96.75 47.67
N ILE A 829 -65.13 -97.76 48.29
CA ILE A 829 -64.07 -98.61 47.72
C ILE A 829 -64.68 -99.99 47.39
N GLY A 830 -64.40 -100.55 46.20
CA GLY A 830 -64.96 -101.85 45.81
C GLY A 830 -64.31 -103.06 46.50
N ASP A 831 -65.07 -104.15 46.64
CA ASP A 831 -64.71 -105.44 47.24
C ASP A 831 -63.42 -106.08 46.66
N VAL A 832 -62.96 -105.62 45.49
CA VAL A 832 -61.78 -106.13 44.77
C VAL A 832 -60.50 -105.41 45.20
N CYS A 833 -60.60 -104.13 45.60
CA CYS A 833 -59.47 -103.28 46.00
C CYS A 833 -59.49 -102.86 47.48
N ASP A 834 -60.61 -102.99 48.20
CA ASP A 834 -60.60 -102.88 49.65
C ASP A 834 -59.73 -103.99 50.29
N THR A 835 -58.99 -103.59 51.31
CA THR A 835 -58.10 -104.46 52.09
C THR A 835 -58.49 -104.53 53.57
N THR A 836 -59.63 -103.94 53.95
CA THR A 836 -60.05 -103.78 55.35
C THR A 836 -61.19 -104.74 55.76
N PHE A 837 -61.98 -105.25 54.83
CA PHE A 837 -63.06 -106.22 55.03
C PHE A 837 -62.60 -107.68 54.83
N LEU A 838 -62.77 -108.55 55.84
CA LEU A 838 -62.37 -109.97 55.77
C LEU A 838 -63.31 -110.93 56.52
N PRO A 839 -63.95 -111.91 55.84
CA PRO A 839 -64.72 -112.99 56.49
C PRO A 839 -63.85 -114.13 57.10
N ASP A 840 -63.91 -114.26 58.43
CA ASP A 840 -63.17 -115.18 59.32
C ASP A 840 -62.88 -116.63 58.84
N ARG A 841 -61.59 -117.02 58.84
CA ARG A 841 -61.12 -118.23 59.55
C ARG A 841 -59.60 -118.34 59.79
N MET A 842 -59.20 -118.54 61.05
CA MET A 842 -57.80 -118.86 61.42
C MET A 842 -57.46 -120.36 61.34
N THR A 843 -56.24 -120.70 60.89
CA THR A 843 -55.15 -121.34 61.70
C THR A 843 -53.93 -121.78 60.87
N GLY A 844 -52.69 -121.47 61.32
CA GLY A 844 -51.59 -122.44 61.20
C GLY A 844 -50.39 -122.24 60.23
N GLY A 845 -49.79 -121.05 60.13
CA GLY A 845 -48.33 -120.87 59.91
C GLY A 845 -47.67 -121.14 58.54
N GLY A 846 -46.85 -120.19 58.05
CA GLY A 846 -45.92 -120.40 56.91
C GLY A 846 -45.40 -119.13 56.19
N SER A 847 -44.25 -118.61 56.63
CA SER A 847 -43.24 -117.76 55.93
C SER A 847 -43.56 -116.89 54.68
N VAL A 848 -43.28 -115.58 54.78
CA VAL A 848 -43.28 -114.49 53.76
C VAL A 848 -42.33 -113.37 54.26
N PHE A 849 -41.65 -112.48 53.51
CA PHE A 849 -40.86 -112.51 52.24
C PHE A 849 -39.88 -111.28 52.24
N THR A 850 -38.99 -111.08 51.25
CA THR A 850 -37.98 -109.97 51.25
C THR A 850 -37.51 -109.46 49.86
N ALA A 851 -37.51 -108.13 49.64
CA ALA A 851 -36.69 -107.32 48.69
C ALA A 851 -36.88 -105.82 49.05
N ALA A 852 -35.86 -104.95 49.26
CA ALA A 852 -35.01 -104.17 48.32
C ALA A 852 -35.76 -103.08 47.49
N GLY A 853 -35.37 -101.79 47.39
CA GLY A 853 -34.45 -100.95 48.21
C GLY A 853 -33.65 -99.87 47.42
N GLU A 854 -33.94 -98.56 47.56
CA GLU A 854 -33.26 -97.47 46.80
C GLU A 854 -33.17 -96.04 47.44
N ARG A 855 -32.17 -95.24 46.96
CA ARG A 855 -31.91 -93.76 46.96
C ARG A 855 -32.10 -92.90 48.25
N VAL A 856 -31.45 -91.73 48.43
CA VAL A 856 -31.44 -90.38 47.75
C VAL A 856 -30.06 -89.69 48.00
N THR A 857 -29.23 -89.29 47.02
CA THR A 857 -29.12 -87.99 46.26
C THR A 857 -28.89 -86.71 47.11
N HIS A 858 -28.23 -85.60 46.70
CA HIS A 858 -27.63 -85.09 45.42
C HIS A 858 -26.38 -84.19 45.68
N GLY A 859 -25.71 -83.68 44.64
CA GLY A 859 -24.71 -82.59 44.75
C GLY A 859 -24.22 -82.03 43.40
N PHE A 860 -23.92 -80.72 43.32
CA PHE A 860 -23.50 -80.01 42.09
C PHE A 860 -22.46 -78.90 42.35
N THR A 861 -21.80 -78.41 41.30
CA THR A 861 -20.86 -77.27 41.30
C THR A 861 -20.74 -76.69 39.88
N ILE A 862 -20.58 -75.36 39.73
CA ILE A 862 -20.36 -74.68 38.44
C ILE A 862 -19.14 -73.74 38.53
N HIS A 863 -18.39 -73.62 37.43
CA HIS A 863 -17.26 -72.70 37.24
C HIS A 863 -17.45 -71.90 35.94
N CYS A 864 -16.99 -70.64 35.91
CA CYS A 864 -17.15 -69.73 34.78
C CYS A 864 -15.88 -69.63 33.91
N ASN A 865 -16.03 -69.34 32.61
CA ASN A 865 -15.01 -68.62 31.81
C ASN A 865 -15.66 -67.95 30.57
N PRO A 866 -14.98 -67.21 29.67
CA PRO A 866 -15.29 -65.78 29.57
C PRO A 866 -15.58 -65.27 28.14
N ALA A 867 -16.73 -64.63 27.97
CA ALA A 867 -16.99 -63.70 26.87
C ALA A 867 -17.85 -62.55 27.37
N ASN A 868 -17.64 -61.36 26.82
CA ASN A 868 -18.47 -60.15 26.97
C ASN A 868 -18.84 -59.74 28.41
N GLY A 869 -18.16 -58.71 28.93
CA GLY A 869 -18.87 -57.73 29.77
C GLY A 869 -19.56 -56.67 28.89
N PRO A 870 -20.53 -55.91 29.40
CA PRO A 870 -20.97 -55.84 30.79
C PRO A 870 -22.51 -55.99 30.99
N ASN A 871 -22.91 -56.05 32.27
CA ASN A 871 -24.17 -55.51 32.81
C ASN A 871 -25.49 -55.69 32.02
N ARG A 872 -26.25 -56.75 32.33
CA ARG A 872 -27.47 -56.63 33.18
C ARG A 872 -28.15 -57.97 33.42
N LEU A 873 -28.50 -58.22 34.68
CA LEU A 873 -29.74 -58.91 35.03
C LEU A 873 -30.40 -58.07 36.13
N GLU A 874 -31.61 -57.56 35.89
CA GLU A 874 -32.35 -56.79 36.89
C GLU A 874 -33.23 -57.71 37.74
N VAL A 875 -33.22 -57.48 39.06
CA VAL A 875 -34.24 -58.01 39.97
C VAL A 875 -34.63 -56.88 40.90
N ASN A 876 -35.92 -56.51 40.93
CA ASN A 876 -36.37 -55.26 41.55
C ASN A 876 -37.46 -55.53 42.62
N TRP A 877 -37.09 -55.32 43.89
CA TRP A 877 -37.93 -55.20 45.10
C TRP A 877 -38.93 -56.31 45.49
N GLY A 878 -38.49 -57.18 46.40
CA GLY A 878 -39.31 -57.71 47.50
C GLY A 878 -38.90 -57.05 48.83
N LYS A 879 -39.84 -56.72 49.72
CA LYS A 879 -39.56 -56.00 50.99
C LYS A 879 -39.14 -56.97 52.10
N GLU A 880 -38.07 -56.67 52.85
CA GLU A 880 -38.17 -56.05 54.19
C GLU A 880 -36.82 -55.84 54.93
N ASN A 881 -36.86 -54.98 55.95
CA ASN A 881 -35.90 -54.80 57.07
C ASN A 881 -34.40 -54.49 56.81
N ARG A 882 -34.11 -53.18 56.78
CA ARG A 882 -33.14 -52.48 57.65
C ARG A 882 -31.83 -53.19 58.06
N PHE A 883 -30.68 -52.61 57.69
CA PHE A 883 -30.06 -51.55 58.52
C PHE A 883 -28.98 -50.76 57.75
N HIS A 884 -28.25 -49.88 58.43
CA HIS A 884 -27.52 -48.74 57.87
C HIS A 884 -26.22 -48.51 58.63
N LEU A 885 -25.08 -48.34 57.93
CA LEU A 885 -23.94 -47.46 58.27
C LEU A 885 -22.69 -47.77 57.43
N GLU A 886 -22.09 -46.74 56.82
CA GLU A 886 -20.64 -46.66 56.65
C GLU A 886 -20.12 -45.40 57.33
N SER A 887 -18.91 -45.46 57.89
CA SER A 887 -18.20 -44.27 58.38
C SER A 887 -16.69 -44.50 58.49
N LEU A 888 -15.93 -43.50 58.07
CA LEU A 888 -14.54 -43.21 58.45
C LEU A 888 -13.38 -44.12 57.96
N SER A 889 -12.67 -43.58 56.97
CA SER A 889 -11.20 -43.39 56.96
C SER A 889 -10.24 -44.59 57.04
N SER A 890 -9.62 -44.88 55.90
CA SER A 890 -8.16 -45.03 55.68
C SER A 890 -7.25 -45.59 56.79
N ALA A 891 -6.59 -46.72 56.50
CA ALA A 891 -5.36 -47.16 57.16
C ALA A 891 -4.31 -47.65 56.12
N PHE A 892 -3.02 -47.66 56.51
CA PHE A 892 -1.86 -47.93 55.65
C PHE A 892 -1.38 -49.38 55.71
N CYS A 893 -0.66 -49.82 54.66
CA CYS A 893 0.60 -50.62 54.64
C CYS A 893 0.76 -51.43 53.33
N ALA A 894 1.94 -51.66 52.75
CA ALA A 894 3.29 -51.11 52.99
C ALA A 894 4.24 -51.37 51.78
N ASP A 895 5.49 -50.92 51.94
CA ASP A 895 6.73 -51.42 51.30
C ASP A 895 7.20 -50.93 49.91
N ASN A 896 8.48 -51.25 49.67
CA ASN A 896 9.54 -50.60 48.86
C ASN A 896 10.28 -51.75 48.10
N PRO A 897 11.35 -51.60 47.27
CA PRO A 897 12.14 -50.40 46.94
C PRO A 897 12.59 -50.29 45.45
N ALA A 898 13.68 -49.51 45.23
CA ALA A 898 14.50 -49.31 44.01
C ALA A 898 13.90 -48.31 42.99
N MET A 899 14.52 -47.16 42.66
CA MET A 899 15.93 -46.80 42.33
C MET A 899 16.50 -47.47 41.06
N GLY A 900 17.05 -46.67 40.13
CA GLY A 900 17.80 -47.23 38.98
C GLY A 900 18.09 -46.27 37.81
N SER A 901 18.86 -45.20 38.04
CA SER A 901 19.34 -44.27 36.99
C SER A 901 20.20 -44.93 35.90
N GLY A 902 20.15 -44.46 34.63
CA GLY A 902 21.30 -44.58 33.71
C GLY A 902 21.00 -44.55 32.20
N GLN A 903 21.79 -43.77 31.45
CA GLN A 903 22.09 -43.93 30.02
C GLN A 903 23.48 -44.64 29.87
N PRO A 904 24.11 -44.85 28.69
CA PRO A 904 23.71 -44.58 27.29
C PRO A 904 24.08 -45.68 26.24
N ALA A 905 23.84 -45.35 24.95
CA ALA A 905 24.65 -45.68 23.76
C ALA A 905 24.61 -47.06 23.04
N ALA A 906 24.13 -47.00 21.78
CA ALA A 906 24.72 -47.50 20.53
C ALA A 906 24.92 -49.02 20.21
N GLY A 907 24.46 -49.42 19.01
CA GLY A 907 24.59 -50.73 18.35
C GLY A 907 23.33 -50.99 17.50
N PHE A 908 23.24 -50.89 16.15
CA PHE A 908 24.00 -51.37 14.97
C PHE A 908 23.73 -52.84 14.53
N ASP A 909 23.15 -52.95 13.32
CA ASP A 909 23.00 -54.05 12.36
C ASP A 909 22.39 -55.42 12.71
N THR A 910 21.34 -55.79 11.95
CA THR A 910 21.34 -56.80 10.85
C THR A 910 19.93 -56.84 10.21
N TYR A 911 19.63 -57.32 9.00
CA TYR A 911 20.25 -57.49 7.65
C TYR A 911 19.18 -58.22 6.77
N THR A 912 19.34 -58.27 5.44
CA THR A 912 18.41 -58.83 4.40
C THR A 912 17.10 -58.03 4.19
N ASP A 913 16.35 -58.09 3.07
CA ASP A 913 16.58 -58.43 1.62
C ASP A 913 15.49 -57.65 0.80
N ILE A 914 15.57 -57.27 -0.49
CA ILE A 914 15.82 -57.96 -1.79
C ILE A 914 14.61 -58.82 -2.25
N PRO A 915 14.10 -58.74 -3.53
CA PRO A 915 14.69 -58.12 -4.75
C PRO A 915 13.81 -57.15 -5.60
N ALA A 916 14.50 -56.20 -6.25
CA ALA A 916 14.30 -55.72 -7.65
C ALA A 916 12.99 -54.97 -8.07
N ALA A 917 12.95 -54.13 -9.12
CA ALA A 917 13.96 -53.80 -10.14
C ALA A 917 13.79 -52.39 -10.76
N ALA A 918 14.90 -51.79 -11.25
CA ALA A 918 14.99 -50.83 -12.39
C ALA A 918 14.24 -49.46 -12.33
N ARG A 919 14.67 -48.36 -12.96
CA ARG A 919 15.90 -47.96 -13.69
C ARG A 919 15.96 -46.41 -13.81
N ASP A 920 17.14 -45.88 -14.16
CA ASP A 920 17.43 -44.63 -14.92
C ASP A 920 16.50 -43.38 -14.81
N GLY A 921 17.00 -42.16 -14.54
CA GLY A 921 18.39 -41.74 -14.36
C GLY A 921 18.64 -40.22 -14.16
N SER A 922 19.93 -39.89 -14.15
CA SER A 922 20.61 -38.56 -14.10
C SER A 922 20.04 -37.46 -15.02
N THR A 923 20.28 -36.15 -14.85
CA THR A 923 21.52 -35.43 -14.43
C THR A 923 21.22 -34.14 -13.62
N ALA A 924 21.97 -33.60 -12.65
CA ALA A 924 23.38 -33.68 -12.21
C ALA A 924 24.32 -32.50 -12.60
N SER A 925 24.55 -31.59 -11.62
CA SER A 925 25.84 -30.89 -11.33
C SER A 925 26.28 -29.72 -12.25
N ARG A 926 27.25 -28.81 -11.94
CA ARG A 926 28.20 -28.52 -10.81
C ARG A 926 28.32 -26.97 -10.70
N ALA A 927 28.63 -26.25 -9.60
CA ALA A 927 29.29 -26.46 -8.29
C ALA A 927 30.84 -26.31 -8.24
N ARG A 928 31.34 -25.70 -7.13
CA ARG A 928 32.76 -25.53 -6.62
C ARG A 928 33.50 -24.24 -7.03
N ARG A 929 34.50 -23.67 -6.30
CA ARG A 929 35.04 -23.70 -4.89
C ARG A 929 36.16 -22.60 -4.79
N SER A 930 36.77 -22.18 -3.67
CA SER A 930 36.40 -21.95 -2.23
C SER A 930 37.62 -21.44 -1.42
N SER A 931 37.41 -21.08 -0.14
CA SER A 931 38.35 -21.19 1.03
C SER A 931 39.67 -20.37 1.11
N GLY A 932 39.93 -19.69 2.24
CA GLY A 932 41.26 -19.13 2.61
C GLY A 932 41.32 -18.41 3.98
N CYS A 933 42.30 -18.76 4.83
CA CYS A 933 42.41 -18.51 6.28
C CYS A 933 42.72 -17.07 6.82
N SER A 934 42.48 -16.88 8.13
CA SER A 934 43.11 -15.91 9.08
C SER A 934 44.63 -16.14 9.26
N PRO A 935 45.47 -15.24 9.87
CA PRO A 935 45.20 -14.42 11.08
C PRO A 935 45.86 -13.00 11.16
N THR A 936 45.85 -12.40 12.36
CA THR A 936 46.35 -11.05 12.72
C THR A 936 47.85 -11.02 13.08
N PRO A 937 48.46 -9.82 13.25
CA PRO A 937 48.72 -9.32 14.61
C PRO A 937 48.44 -7.80 14.78
N ALA A 938 48.87 -7.20 15.90
CA ALA A 938 48.48 -5.84 16.32
C ALA A 938 49.62 -5.02 16.97
N SER A 939 49.41 -3.71 17.13
CA SER A 939 50.23 -2.83 17.99
C SER A 939 49.37 -1.99 18.95
N ARG A 940 49.86 -1.82 20.20
CA ARG A 940 49.32 -0.91 21.24
C ARG A 940 50.13 0.41 21.20
N ALA A 941 49.88 1.49 21.96
CA ALA A 941 49.17 1.71 23.24
C ALA A 941 48.74 3.23 23.32
N ALA A 942 48.19 3.82 24.41
CA ALA A 942 47.94 3.37 25.78
C ALA A 942 46.73 4.08 26.44
N ARG A 943 46.09 3.36 27.37
CA ARG A 943 45.54 3.76 28.71
C ARG A 943 45.65 5.25 29.11
N THR A 944 44.67 5.83 29.82
CA THR A 944 44.09 5.36 31.12
C THR A 944 42.57 5.51 31.24
N ARG A 945 41.82 4.48 31.70
CA ARG A 945 41.33 4.23 33.10
C ARG A 945 40.42 5.35 33.68
N ARG A 946 39.29 5.08 34.34
CA ARG A 946 38.64 3.80 34.75
C ARG A 946 37.19 4.05 35.27
N ARG A 947 36.25 3.14 34.94
CA ARG A 947 35.15 2.59 35.81
C ARG A 947 34.07 3.54 36.42
N SER A 948 32.83 3.12 36.71
CA SER A 948 32.07 1.90 36.35
C SER A 948 30.63 1.87 36.89
N ARG A 949 29.70 1.22 36.15
CA ARG A 949 28.56 0.39 36.63
C ARG A 949 27.46 1.09 37.48
N SER A 950 26.22 0.58 37.65
CA SER A 950 25.36 -0.41 36.95
C SER A 950 23.93 -0.35 37.53
N GLY A 951 22.93 -0.92 36.85
CA GLY A 951 21.53 -1.01 37.32
C GLY A 951 20.64 0.03 36.61
N MET A 952 19.63 -0.26 35.78
CA MET A 952 18.80 -1.45 35.46
C MET A 952 17.45 -1.54 36.24
N LEU A 953 16.36 -1.77 35.48
CA LEU A 953 14.95 -2.05 35.84
C LEU A 953 13.95 -0.89 36.16
N ARG A 954 13.06 -0.66 35.17
CA ARG A 954 11.56 -0.64 35.20
C ARG A 954 10.74 0.33 36.11
N VAL A 955 9.96 1.20 35.43
CA VAL A 955 8.49 1.53 35.48
C VAL A 955 7.59 1.10 36.67
N PRO A 956 6.39 1.72 36.90
CA PRO A 956 5.77 2.96 36.35
C PRO A 956 5.00 3.86 37.39
N SER A 957 4.19 4.81 36.87
CA SER A 957 2.92 5.32 37.44
C SER A 957 2.89 6.54 38.39
N CYS A 958 1.72 7.19 38.45
CA CYS A 958 1.48 8.55 38.96
C CYS A 958 0.87 8.60 40.39
N CYS A 959 1.11 9.68 41.13
CA CYS A 959 0.05 10.39 41.89
C CYS A 959 0.45 11.82 42.33
N ARG A 960 -0.52 12.61 42.83
CA ARG A 960 -0.36 14.02 43.29
C ARG A 960 -0.33 14.14 44.82
N TRP A 961 0.46 15.10 45.34
CA TRP A 961 0.19 16.08 46.43
C TRP A 961 1.52 16.88 46.68
N GLN A 962 1.64 18.05 47.33
CA GLN A 962 0.77 18.74 48.31
C GLN A 962 1.02 20.28 48.39
N ALA A 963 -0.02 21.06 48.74
CA ALA A 963 -0.11 22.35 49.48
C ALA A 963 0.83 23.59 49.28
N GLY A 964 0.20 24.79 49.30
CA GLY A 964 0.82 26.13 49.51
C GLY A 964 -0.17 27.29 49.20
N SER A 965 -0.36 28.29 50.09
CA SER A 965 -1.52 29.23 50.10
C SER A 965 -1.27 30.44 51.06
N THR A 966 -1.88 31.65 51.05
CA THR A 966 -2.92 32.41 50.27
C THR A 966 -2.84 33.91 50.72
N ALA A 967 -3.53 34.95 50.23
CA ALA A 967 -4.65 35.13 49.27
C ALA A 967 -4.24 36.08 48.10
N GLY A 968 -4.78 37.28 47.77
CA GLY A 968 -5.89 38.18 48.22
C GLY A 968 -5.64 39.62 47.67
N THR A 969 -6.56 40.59 47.50
CA THR A 969 -8.03 40.70 47.64
C THR A 969 -8.66 41.72 46.63
N THR A 970 -9.63 41.24 45.81
CA THR A 970 -11.00 41.79 45.51
C THR A 970 -11.31 43.18 44.88
N ARG A 971 -11.79 43.18 43.59
CA ARG A 971 -13.15 43.57 43.03
C ARG A 971 -13.78 45.00 43.25
N PRO A 972 -14.89 45.44 42.56
CA PRO A 972 -15.58 44.98 41.30
C PRO A 972 -16.17 46.10 40.33
N ILE A 973 -16.96 45.71 39.29
CA ILE A 973 -17.95 46.47 38.45
C ILE A 973 -17.40 47.41 37.32
N GLY A 974 -17.94 47.53 36.08
CA GLY A 974 -18.94 46.73 35.32
C GLY A 974 -19.61 47.41 34.07
N ARG A 975 -20.03 46.60 33.07
CA ARG A 975 -21.01 46.80 31.93
C ARG A 975 -20.82 47.85 30.77
N ARG A 976 -20.82 47.29 29.53
CA ARG A 976 -21.53 47.66 28.26
C ARG A 976 -21.37 49.03 27.52
N SER A 977 -21.13 48.88 26.20
CA SER A 977 -21.75 49.54 25.01
C SER A 977 -21.51 51.01 24.58
N SER A 978 -20.94 51.13 23.37
CA SER A 978 -21.36 51.95 22.20
C SER A 978 -21.25 53.50 22.14
N LEU A 979 -20.60 53.94 21.05
CA LEU A 979 -20.91 55.10 20.18
C LEU A 979 -20.59 56.56 20.59
N THR A 980 -20.43 57.38 19.54
CA THR A 980 -20.40 58.86 19.44
C THR A 980 -19.09 59.65 19.75
N GLN A 981 -18.67 60.44 18.74
CA GLN A 981 -17.91 61.71 18.82
C GLN A 981 -18.88 62.87 19.22
N PRO A 982 -18.54 64.21 19.32
CA PRO A 982 -17.34 64.94 18.84
C PRO A 982 -16.85 66.17 19.66
N LYS A 983 -15.94 66.98 19.05
CA LYS A 983 -15.63 68.42 19.34
C LYS A 983 -14.87 68.74 20.65
N ARG A 984 -14.12 69.86 20.80
CA ARG A 984 -13.34 70.76 19.89
C ARG A 984 -12.51 71.76 20.75
N ALA A 985 -11.27 72.05 20.38
CA ALA A 985 -10.52 73.29 20.74
C ALA A 985 -9.41 73.48 19.66
N GLN A 986 -9.45 74.50 18.80
CA GLN A 986 -8.83 75.84 18.98
C GLN A 986 -7.32 75.73 19.34
N VAL A 987 -6.33 75.80 18.41
CA VAL A 987 -6.09 76.70 17.24
C VAL A 987 -5.92 78.15 17.74
N PRO A 988 -4.78 78.87 17.50
CA PRO A 988 -4.40 79.24 16.11
C PRO A 988 -2.92 79.58 15.72
N LEU A 989 -2.69 79.68 14.39
CA LEU A 989 -1.81 80.64 13.65
C LEU A 989 -0.26 80.48 13.76
N TRP A 990 0.63 80.73 12.76
CA TRP A 990 0.67 81.33 11.38
C TRP A 990 1.37 80.36 10.37
N LEU A 991 1.02 80.24 9.08
CA LEU A 991 1.52 80.94 7.85
C LEU A 991 3.07 80.89 7.63
N CYS A 992 3.69 80.70 6.45
CA CYS A 992 3.26 80.54 5.03
C CYS A 992 4.34 79.81 4.15
N PRO A 993 4.19 79.62 2.80
CA PRO A 993 5.03 78.75 1.95
C PRO A 993 6.09 79.52 1.08
N VAL A 994 6.36 79.06 -0.17
CA VAL A 994 7.29 79.55 -1.25
C VAL A 994 8.64 78.81 -1.29
N TRP A 995 9.29 78.47 -2.43
CA TRP A 995 8.89 78.04 -3.80
C TRP A 995 10.16 77.57 -4.56
N LEU A 996 10.02 77.09 -5.81
CA LEU A 996 11.04 76.99 -6.89
C LEU A 996 12.25 76.00 -6.81
N CYS A 997 12.37 75.24 -7.92
CA CYS A 997 13.59 74.70 -8.55
C CYS A 997 14.51 75.86 -9.05
N PRO A 998 15.80 75.67 -9.46
CA PRO A 998 16.27 74.52 -10.27
C PRO A 998 17.76 74.09 -10.16
N ALA A 999 18.10 73.13 -11.05
CA ALA A 999 19.44 72.76 -11.55
C ALA A 999 20.35 71.94 -10.63
N GLY A 1000 21.07 70.99 -11.25
CA GLY A 1000 21.86 69.92 -10.67
C GLY A 1000 21.89 68.73 -11.62
#